data_AF-A0A3P9LV97-F1
#
_entry.id   AF-A0A3P9LV97-F1
#
_cell.length_a   1.000
_cell.length_b   1.000
_cell.length_c   1.000
_cell.angle_alpha   90.00
_cell.angle_beta   90.00
_cell.angle_gamma   90.00
#
_symmetry.space_group_name_H-M   'P 1'
#
loop_
_entity.id
_entity.type
_entity.pdbx_description
1 polymer ?
#
loop_
_entity_poly.entity_id
_entity_poly.type
_entity_poly.pdbx_seq_one_letter_code
_entity_poly.pdbx_strand_id
1 'polypeptide(L)'
;MNFEAVLHYKHQNQARDEKKKLRHASGASANSEASNSDSEVDSTDQSPVPSPGQKKVNEDLSKTLLLYTVPAVQGFFRSISLSRGNNLQDTLRVLTLWFDYGHWPEVNEALVEGIKTIQIDTWLQVIPQLIARIDTPRALVGRLIHQLLTDIGRYHPQALIYPLTVASKSTTTARHNAANKILKNMCEHCNTLVQQAMMVSEELIRVAILWHEMWHEGLEEASRLYFGERNVKGMFAVLEPLHAMMERGPQTLKETSFNQAYGRDLMEAQDWCRKYMRSGNVKDLTQAWDLYYHVFRRISKQLPQLTSLELQYVSPKLLMCRDLELAVPGTYDPNQPIIRIQSIAASLQVITSKQRPRKLTIMGSNGHEFMFLLKGHEDLRQDERVMQLFGLVNTLLANDPASLRKNLSIQRYAVIPLSTNSGLIGWVPHCDTLHALIRDYREKKKILLNIEHRIMLRMAPDYDHLTLMEKVEVFEHAVNNTAGDDLAKLLWLKSPSSEVWFDRRTNYTRSLAVMSMVGYILGLGDRHPSNLMLDRLSGKILHIDFGDCFEVAMTREKFPEKIPFRLTRMLTNAMEVTGLDGNYRITCHTVMEVLREHRDSVMAVLEAFVYDPLLNWRLMDSNTKGTKRSRTRTDSYTAGQSVEALEGIDLGETTHKKAGTTVPESIHSFIGDGLVQPEALNKKAIQIINRVRDKLTGRDFSHDETLDVPTQVELLIKQATSHENLCQCYIGWCPFW
;
A
#
# COMPACT_ATOMS: atom_id res chain seq x y z
N MET A 1 -1.44 -31.60 -12.23
CA MET A 1 -1.21 -31.98 -13.64
C MET A 1 -1.75 -30.97 -14.66
N ASN A 2 -3.06 -30.84 -14.94
CA ASN A 2 -3.52 -29.94 -16.02
C ASN A 2 -3.22 -28.45 -15.77
N PHE A 3 -3.40 -27.96 -14.55
CA PHE A 3 -3.04 -26.58 -14.21
C PHE A 3 -1.53 -26.31 -14.30
N GLU A 4 -0.70 -27.27 -13.85
CA GLU A 4 0.76 -27.18 -13.98
C GLU A 4 1.21 -27.21 -15.44
N ALA A 5 0.51 -27.97 -16.30
CA ALA A 5 0.74 -27.95 -17.74
C ALA A 5 0.42 -26.56 -18.33
N VAL A 6 -0.71 -25.95 -17.94
CA VAL A 6 -1.05 -24.56 -18.33
C VAL A 6 0.04 -23.58 -17.89
N LEU A 7 0.52 -23.67 -16.65
CA LEU A 7 1.61 -22.83 -16.15
C LEU A 7 2.93 -23.06 -16.90
N HIS A 8 3.28 -24.32 -17.18
CA HIS A 8 4.48 -24.67 -17.92
C HIS A 8 4.47 -24.08 -19.34
N TYR A 9 3.35 -24.22 -20.06
CA TYR A 9 3.20 -23.62 -21.38
C TYR A 9 3.12 -22.09 -21.33
N LYS A 10 2.54 -21.50 -20.27
CA LYS A 10 2.58 -20.04 -20.03
C LYS A 10 4.02 -19.54 -19.89
N HIS A 11 4.84 -20.22 -19.08
CA HIS A 11 6.24 -19.86 -18.86
C HIS A 11 7.09 -20.02 -20.13
N GLN A 12 6.85 -21.07 -20.92
CA GLN A 12 7.51 -21.24 -22.22
C GLN A 12 7.13 -20.12 -23.21
N ASN A 13 5.89 -19.64 -23.17
CA ASN A 13 5.43 -18.56 -24.03
C ASN A 13 6.06 -17.21 -23.64
N GLN A 14 6.10 -16.91 -22.33
CA GLN A 14 6.76 -15.70 -21.80
C GLN A 14 8.27 -15.68 -22.11
N ALA A 15 8.97 -16.81 -21.94
CA ALA A 15 10.40 -16.91 -22.28
C ALA A 15 10.68 -16.77 -23.79
N ARG A 16 9.73 -17.14 -24.65
CA ARG A 16 9.83 -16.93 -26.11
C ARG A 16 9.60 -15.47 -26.50
N ASP A 17 8.65 -14.79 -25.86
CA ASP A 17 8.38 -13.37 -26.09
C ASP A 17 9.53 -12.48 -25.62
N GLU A 18 10.18 -12.81 -24.49
CA GLU A 18 11.39 -12.13 -24.03
C GLU A 18 12.57 -12.32 -25.01
N LYS A 19 12.78 -13.54 -25.53
CA LYS A 19 13.79 -13.80 -26.57
C LYS A 19 13.52 -13.04 -27.87
N LYS A 20 12.25 -12.82 -28.24
CA LYS A 20 11.87 -11.99 -29.40
C LYS A 20 12.19 -10.51 -29.19
N LYS A 21 11.93 -9.98 -27.99
CA LYS A 21 12.27 -8.59 -27.64
C LYS A 21 13.78 -8.33 -27.62
N LEU A 22 14.56 -9.29 -27.11
CA LEU A 22 16.04 -9.23 -27.13
C LEU A 22 16.61 -9.22 -28.55
N ARG A 23 16.04 -10.00 -29.48
CA ARG A 23 16.47 -10.02 -30.89
C ARG A 23 16.17 -8.72 -31.64
N HIS A 24 15.09 -8.03 -31.30
CA HIS A 24 14.77 -6.71 -31.89
C HIS A 24 15.68 -5.59 -31.36
N ALA A 25 16.17 -5.68 -30.12
CA ALA A 25 17.11 -4.70 -29.57
C ALA A 25 18.55 -4.83 -30.13
N SER A 26 18.97 -6.04 -30.52
CA SER A 26 20.30 -6.29 -31.09
C SER A 26 20.42 -6.01 -32.60
N GLY A 27 19.33 -5.65 -33.29
CA GLY A 27 19.29 -5.43 -34.74
C GLY A 27 19.58 -3.98 -35.20
N ALA A 28 19.75 -3.03 -34.27
CA ALA A 28 19.88 -1.61 -34.59
C ALA A 28 21.34 -1.10 -34.73
N SER A 29 22.31 -2.00 -34.94
CA SER A 29 23.74 -1.62 -34.97
C SER A 29 24.54 -2.39 -36.01
N ALA A 30 24.10 -2.39 -37.27
CA ALA A 30 24.95 -2.71 -38.42
C ALA A 30 24.23 -2.30 -39.73
N ASN A 31 24.66 -1.19 -40.32
CA ASN A 31 24.96 -1.05 -41.75
C ASN A 31 25.02 0.44 -42.14
N SER A 32 26.24 0.95 -42.22
CA SER A 32 26.62 2.13 -43.00
C SER A 32 27.14 1.68 -44.38
N GLU A 33 26.99 2.57 -45.35
CA GLU A 33 27.54 2.56 -46.73
C GLU A 33 26.66 1.94 -47.84
N ALA A 34 25.97 2.81 -48.61
CA ALA A 34 26.29 3.10 -50.02
C ALA A 34 25.15 3.89 -50.70
N SER A 35 25.53 4.72 -51.66
CA SER A 35 24.82 5.85 -52.26
C SER A 35 24.11 5.56 -53.59
N ASN A 36 23.14 6.45 -53.91
CA ASN A 36 22.74 7.02 -55.22
C ASN A 36 21.41 6.62 -55.92
N SER A 37 20.60 7.69 -56.07
CA SER A 37 19.84 8.20 -57.24
C SER A 37 18.53 7.54 -57.74
N ASP A 38 17.48 8.37 -57.68
CA ASP A 38 16.33 8.62 -58.59
C ASP A 38 15.53 7.47 -59.21
N SER A 39 14.24 7.39 -58.85
CA SER A 39 13.09 7.65 -59.75
C SER A 39 11.73 7.36 -59.07
N GLU A 40 10.71 8.09 -59.52
CA GLU A 40 9.32 8.11 -59.05
C GLU A 40 8.57 6.77 -59.19
N VAL A 41 7.50 6.60 -58.38
CA VAL A 41 6.15 6.03 -58.70
C VAL A 41 5.54 5.24 -57.52
N ASP A 42 4.32 5.66 -57.14
CA ASP A 42 3.24 5.02 -56.35
C ASP A 42 3.55 4.24 -55.05
N SER A 43 3.12 4.82 -53.92
CA SER A 43 3.02 4.12 -52.64
C SER A 43 1.58 3.68 -52.37
N THR A 44 1.33 2.38 -52.55
CA THR A 44 0.18 1.70 -51.95
C THR A 44 0.58 1.14 -50.58
N ASP A 45 -0.26 1.42 -49.60
CA ASP A 45 -0.14 1.10 -48.19
C ASP A 45 -0.15 -0.43 -47.96
N GLN A 46 1.00 -1.03 -47.60
CA GLN A 46 1.07 -2.40 -47.09
C GLN A 46 1.95 -2.47 -45.83
N SER A 47 1.29 -2.65 -44.70
CA SER A 47 1.90 -3.09 -43.44
C SER A 47 2.47 -4.51 -43.59
N PRO A 48 3.59 -4.86 -42.94
CA PRO A 48 4.21 -6.18 -43.14
C PRO A 48 3.37 -7.30 -42.52
N VAL A 49 2.89 -8.21 -43.38
CA VAL A 49 2.19 -9.44 -43.00
C VAL A 49 3.19 -10.43 -42.36
N PRO A 50 2.87 -11.08 -41.22
CA PRO A 50 3.75 -12.06 -40.61
C PRO A 50 3.83 -13.34 -41.46
N SER A 51 5.04 -13.90 -41.58
CA SER A 51 5.36 -15.06 -42.42
C SER A 51 4.53 -16.32 -42.05
N PRO A 52 4.17 -17.19 -43.02
CA PRO A 52 3.27 -18.34 -42.81
C PRO A 52 3.72 -19.34 -41.73
N GLY A 53 5.03 -19.50 -41.53
CA GLY A 53 5.59 -20.41 -40.52
C GLY A 53 5.40 -19.94 -39.07
N GLN A 54 5.26 -18.62 -38.81
CA GLN A 54 5.04 -18.09 -37.47
C GLN A 54 3.57 -18.18 -37.02
N LYS A 55 2.61 -18.12 -37.96
CA LYS A 55 1.18 -18.30 -37.67
C LYS A 55 0.85 -19.73 -37.24
N LYS A 56 1.41 -20.73 -37.95
CA LYS A 56 1.20 -22.16 -37.66
C LYS A 56 1.65 -22.58 -36.25
N VAL A 57 2.82 -22.10 -35.81
CA VAL A 57 3.40 -22.43 -34.49
C VAL A 57 2.60 -21.79 -33.33
N ASN A 58 2.03 -20.60 -33.54
CA ASN A 58 1.19 -19.93 -32.52
C ASN A 58 -0.20 -20.55 -32.41
N GLU A 59 -0.77 -21.03 -33.51
CA GLU A 59 -2.05 -21.77 -33.51
C GLU A 59 -1.92 -23.12 -32.78
N ASP A 60 -0.85 -23.87 -32.98
CA ASP A 60 -0.62 -25.15 -32.29
C ASP A 60 -0.43 -24.98 -30.78
N LEU A 61 0.27 -23.93 -30.34
CA LEU A 61 0.45 -23.64 -28.91
C LEU A 61 -0.85 -23.18 -28.25
N SER A 62 -1.67 -22.39 -28.95
CA SER A 62 -2.98 -21.93 -28.45
C SER A 62 -3.96 -23.09 -28.30
N LYS A 63 -3.98 -24.02 -29.27
CA LYS A 63 -4.76 -25.28 -29.17
C LYS A 63 -4.28 -26.17 -28.03
N THR A 64 -2.96 -26.26 -27.82
CA THR A 64 -2.37 -27.02 -26.72
C THR A 64 -2.71 -26.41 -25.35
N LEU A 65 -2.67 -25.08 -25.23
CA LEU A 65 -3.11 -24.38 -24.00
C LEU A 65 -4.59 -24.61 -23.73
N LEU A 66 -5.44 -24.52 -24.76
CA LEU A 66 -6.88 -24.75 -24.62
C LEU A 66 -7.21 -26.18 -24.17
N LEU A 67 -6.47 -27.17 -24.67
CA LEU A 67 -6.58 -28.58 -24.29
C LEU A 67 -6.44 -28.82 -22.78
N TYR A 68 -5.57 -28.06 -22.11
CA TYR A 68 -5.35 -28.20 -20.65
C TYR A 68 -6.15 -27.21 -19.81
N THR A 69 -6.49 -26.04 -20.37
CA THR A 69 -7.17 -24.96 -19.63
C THR A 69 -8.60 -25.33 -19.28
N VAL A 70 -9.38 -25.85 -20.23
CA VAL A 70 -10.78 -26.21 -19.99
C VAL A 70 -10.91 -27.32 -18.92
N PRO A 71 -10.16 -28.44 -19.01
CA PRO A 71 -10.18 -29.46 -17.95
C PRO A 71 -9.67 -28.96 -16.60
N ALA A 72 -8.71 -28.03 -16.58
CA ALA A 72 -8.24 -27.44 -15.32
C ALA A 72 -9.36 -26.64 -14.64
N VAL A 73 -10.07 -25.80 -15.40
CA VAL A 73 -11.21 -25.03 -14.90
C VAL A 73 -12.29 -25.96 -14.34
N GLN A 74 -12.72 -26.96 -15.11
CA GLN A 74 -13.73 -27.94 -14.67
C GLN A 74 -13.28 -28.71 -13.42
N GLY A 75 -12.01 -29.10 -13.36
CA GLY A 75 -11.42 -29.78 -12.21
C GLY A 75 -11.47 -28.93 -10.93
N PHE A 76 -11.10 -27.65 -11.02
CA PHE A 76 -11.17 -26.74 -9.87
C PHE A 76 -12.60 -26.47 -9.41
N PHE A 77 -13.56 -26.30 -10.33
CA PHE A 77 -14.97 -26.16 -9.93
C PHE A 77 -15.47 -27.37 -9.13
N ARG A 78 -15.02 -28.57 -9.51
CA ARG A 78 -15.33 -29.80 -8.80
C ARG A 78 -14.59 -29.90 -7.45
N SER A 79 -13.33 -29.48 -7.36
CA SER A 79 -12.61 -29.46 -6.08
C SER A 79 -13.25 -28.47 -5.10
N ILE A 80 -13.62 -27.27 -5.57
CA ILE A 80 -14.23 -26.24 -4.74
C ILE A 80 -15.58 -26.69 -4.18
N SER A 81 -16.41 -27.34 -4.99
CA SER A 81 -17.72 -27.86 -4.53
C SER A 81 -17.59 -29.00 -3.51
N LEU A 82 -16.48 -29.74 -3.52
CA LEU A 82 -16.18 -30.79 -2.53
C LEU A 82 -15.50 -30.22 -1.28
N SER A 83 -14.81 -29.08 -1.39
CA SER A 83 -14.10 -28.42 -0.30
C SER A 83 -15.05 -27.59 0.57
N ARG A 84 -15.37 -28.09 1.78
CA ARG A 84 -16.18 -27.36 2.76
C ARG A 84 -15.34 -26.30 3.48
N GLY A 85 -15.41 -25.03 3.03
CA GLY A 85 -14.89 -23.86 3.73
C GLY A 85 -13.40 -23.54 3.54
N ASN A 86 -12.59 -24.48 3.05
CA ASN A 86 -11.17 -24.27 2.77
C ASN A 86 -10.88 -24.38 1.26
N ASN A 87 -11.34 -23.38 0.50
CA ASN A 87 -11.25 -23.37 -0.95
C ASN A 87 -10.68 -22.07 -1.52
N LEU A 88 -10.09 -21.20 -0.68
CA LEU A 88 -9.49 -19.93 -1.11
C LEU A 88 -8.44 -20.16 -2.19
N GLN A 89 -7.56 -21.14 -1.98
CA GLN A 89 -6.50 -21.50 -2.93
C GLN A 89 -7.09 -21.85 -4.29
N ASP A 90 -8.02 -22.81 -4.35
CA ASP A 90 -8.63 -23.26 -5.60
C ASP A 90 -9.43 -22.15 -6.27
N THR A 91 -10.15 -21.35 -5.49
CA THR A 91 -10.90 -20.19 -5.99
C THR A 91 -9.97 -19.19 -6.68
N LEU A 92 -8.81 -18.89 -6.08
CA LEU A 92 -7.81 -18.01 -6.69
C LEU A 92 -7.22 -18.59 -7.97
N ARG A 93 -7.05 -19.92 -8.08
CA ARG A 93 -6.65 -20.57 -9.35
C ARG A 93 -7.65 -20.35 -10.45
N VAL A 94 -8.93 -20.51 -10.14
CA VAL A 94 -10.02 -20.24 -11.09
C VAL A 94 -9.95 -18.79 -11.55
N LEU A 95 -9.72 -17.83 -10.64
CA LEU A 95 -9.57 -16.42 -11.01
C LEU A 95 -8.37 -16.17 -11.92
N THR A 96 -7.21 -16.78 -11.65
CA THR A 96 -6.03 -16.67 -12.53
C THR A 96 -6.36 -17.16 -13.93
N LEU A 97 -6.95 -18.36 -14.05
CA LEU A 97 -7.34 -18.93 -15.36
C LEU A 97 -8.39 -18.06 -16.06
N TRP A 98 -9.37 -17.56 -15.32
CA TRP A 98 -10.44 -16.72 -15.85
C TRP A 98 -9.91 -15.39 -16.38
N PHE A 99 -9.11 -14.67 -15.60
CA PHE A 99 -8.62 -13.37 -16.01
C PHE A 99 -7.62 -13.46 -17.16
N ASP A 100 -6.77 -14.50 -17.20
CA ASP A 100 -5.76 -14.68 -18.23
C ASP A 100 -6.35 -15.25 -19.54
N TYR A 101 -7.18 -16.29 -19.44
CA TYR A 101 -7.63 -17.09 -20.58
C TYR A 101 -9.14 -17.07 -20.84
N GLY A 102 -9.95 -16.48 -19.96
CA GLY A 102 -11.41 -16.42 -20.11
C GLY A 102 -11.94 -15.52 -21.24
N HIS A 103 -11.05 -14.94 -22.05
CA HIS A 103 -11.43 -14.31 -23.31
C HIS A 103 -11.65 -15.32 -24.44
N TRP A 104 -11.22 -16.57 -24.26
CA TRP A 104 -11.51 -17.67 -25.19
C TRP A 104 -12.93 -18.21 -24.94
N PRO A 105 -13.75 -18.40 -26.00
CA PRO A 105 -15.14 -18.84 -25.86
C PRO A 105 -15.32 -20.15 -25.08
N GLU A 106 -14.48 -21.14 -25.34
CA GLU A 106 -14.54 -22.48 -24.73
C GLU A 106 -14.24 -22.43 -23.23
N VAL A 107 -13.30 -21.59 -22.83
CA VAL A 107 -12.99 -21.35 -21.42
C VAL A 107 -14.11 -20.57 -20.76
N ASN A 108 -14.68 -19.56 -21.44
CA ASN A 108 -15.80 -18.79 -20.94
C ASN A 108 -17.05 -19.66 -20.72
N GLU A 109 -17.35 -20.60 -21.61
CA GLU A 109 -18.46 -21.53 -21.46
C GLU A 109 -18.30 -22.41 -20.21
N ALA A 110 -17.11 -23.00 -20.03
CA ALA A 110 -16.78 -23.78 -18.84
C ALA A 110 -16.86 -22.94 -17.54
N LEU A 111 -16.48 -21.67 -17.59
CA LEU A 111 -16.60 -20.74 -16.46
C LEU A 111 -18.06 -20.41 -16.15
N VAL A 112 -18.89 -20.14 -17.16
CA VAL A 112 -20.32 -19.85 -16.98
C VAL A 112 -21.03 -21.05 -16.36
N GLU A 113 -20.74 -22.27 -16.82
CA GLU A 113 -21.30 -23.48 -16.24
C GLU A 113 -20.81 -23.67 -14.79
N GLY A 114 -19.49 -23.58 -14.57
CA GLY A 114 -18.90 -23.75 -13.24
C GLY A 114 -19.42 -22.76 -12.21
N ILE A 115 -19.57 -21.48 -12.57
CA ILE A 115 -20.08 -20.44 -11.66
C ILE A 115 -21.53 -20.70 -11.25
N LYS A 116 -22.35 -21.28 -12.11
CA LYS A 116 -23.72 -21.68 -11.76
C LYS A 116 -23.77 -22.88 -10.80
N THR A 117 -22.74 -23.73 -10.80
CA THR A 117 -22.68 -24.93 -9.93
C THR A 117 -22.16 -24.65 -8.53
N ILE A 118 -21.31 -23.63 -8.36
CA ILE A 118 -20.69 -23.29 -7.07
C ILE A 118 -21.65 -22.46 -6.20
N GLN A 119 -21.56 -22.67 -4.88
CA GLN A 119 -22.26 -21.84 -3.90
C GLN A 119 -21.75 -20.40 -3.90
N ILE A 120 -22.67 -19.44 -3.85
CA ILE A 120 -22.37 -18.02 -3.95
C ILE A 120 -21.41 -17.52 -2.84
N ASP A 121 -21.47 -18.13 -1.64
CA ASP A 121 -20.61 -17.85 -0.49
C ASP A 121 -19.12 -17.96 -0.79
N THR A 122 -18.75 -18.86 -1.70
CA THR A 122 -17.37 -19.11 -2.12
C THR A 122 -16.72 -17.85 -2.69
N TRP A 123 -17.51 -16.98 -3.34
CA TRP A 123 -17.00 -15.79 -4.00
C TRP A 123 -16.74 -14.63 -3.03
N LEU A 124 -17.32 -14.67 -1.82
CA LEU A 124 -17.18 -13.60 -0.82
C LEU A 124 -15.71 -13.35 -0.45
N GLN A 125 -14.92 -14.41 -0.33
CA GLN A 125 -13.50 -14.34 0.02
C GLN A 125 -12.61 -13.70 -1.07
N VAL A 126 -13.11 -13.60 -2.31
CA VAL A 126 -12.39 -13.03 -3.46
C VAL A 126 -13.07 -11.81 -4.09
N ILE A 127 -14.07 -11.22 -3.42
CA ILE A 127 -14.69 -9.95 -3.81
C ILE A 127 -13.62 -8.89 -4.14
N PRO A 128 -12.57 -8.70 -3.33
CA PRO A 128 -11.57 -7.70 -3.63
C PRO A 128 -10.91 -7.94 -5.00
N GLN A 129 -10.60 -9.19 -5.37
CA GLN A 129 -10.01 -9.54 -6.68
C GLN A 129 -10.97 -9.25 -7.84
N LEU A 130 -12.26 -9.59 -7.67
CA LEU A 130 -13.30 -9.32 -8.67
C LEU A 130 -13.46 -7.81 -8.90
N ILE A 131 -13.52 -7.03 -7.82
CA ILE A 131 -13.65 -5.57 -7.87
C ILE A 131 -12.41 -4.94 -8.49
N ALA A 132 -11.20 -5.45 -8.27
CA ALA A 132 -9.99 -4.95 -8.91
C ALA A 132 -10.02 -5.05 -10.45
N ARG A 133 -10.80 -5.99 -11.02
CA ARG A 133 -10.94 -6.20 -12.47
C ARG A 133 -12.31 -5.82 -13.04
N ILE A 134 -13.12 -5.06 -12.29
CA ILE A 134 -14.47 -4.64 -12.70
C ILE A 134 -14.50 -3.85 -14.03
N ASP A 135 -13.40 -3.16 -14.36
CA ASP A 135 -13.19 -2.33 -15.54
C ASP A 135 -12.28 -2.99 -16.60
N THR A 136 -12.20 -4.31 -16.61
CA THR A 136 -11.42 -5.04 -17.62
C THR A 136 -11.84 -4.67 -19.05
N PRO A 137 -10.89 -4.44 -19.97
CA PRO A 137 -11.19 -4.14 -21.36
C PRO A 137 -11.72 -5.36 -22.13
N ARG A 138 -11.58 -6.57 -21.57
CA ARG A 138 -12.02 -7.83 -22.19
C ARG A 138 -13.52 -8.03 -21.98
N ALA A 139 -14.32 -7.79 -23.01
CA ALA A 139 -15.79 -7.76 -22.92
C ALA A 139 -16.45 -9.06 -22.42
N LEU A 140 -15.94 -10.25 -22.80
CA LEU A 140 -16.47 -11.53 -22.31
C LEU A 140 -16.26 -11.69 -20.80
N VAL A 141 -15.02 -11.45 -20.34
CA VAL A 141 -14.63 -11.51 -18.93
C VAL A 141 -15.41 -10.49 -18.11
N GLY A 142 -15.46 -9.23 -18.56
CA GLY A 142 -16.12 -8.14 -17.83
C GLY A 142 -17.62 -8.37 -17.64
N ARG A 143 -18.33 -8.86 -18.68
CA ARG A 143 -19.75 -9.20 -18.57
C ARG A 143 -20.00 -10.27 -17.51
N LEU A 144 -19.16 -11.30 -17.47
CA LEU A 144 -19.28 -12.38 -16.52
C LEU A 144 -19.01 -11.87 -15.08
N ILE A 145 -18.01 -11.00 -14.88
CA ILE A 145 -17.74 -10.34 -13.58
C ILE A 145 -18.97 -9.55 -13.12
N HIS A 146 -19.56 -8.73 -14.01
CA HIS A 146 -20.73 -7.92 -13.65
C HIS A 146 -21.93 -8.77 -13.28
N GLN A 147 -22.15 -9.89 -13.99
CA GLN A 147 -23.20 -10.85 -13.65
C GLN A 147 -22.97 -11.46 -12.27
N LEU A 148 -21.77 -12.00 -12.01
CA LEU A 148 -21.43 -12.62 -10.72
C LEU A 148 -21.56 -11.62 -9.56
N LEU A 149 -21.05 -10.40 -9.72
CA LEU A 149 -21.17 -9.35 -8.69
C LEU A 149 -22.62 -8.93 -8.45
N THR A 150 -23.46 -8.92 -9.50
CA THR A 150 -24.90 -8.65 -9.35
C THR A 150 -25.59 -9.78 -8.58
N ASP A 151 -25.22 -11.04 -8.83
CA ASP A 151 -25.75 -12.18 -8.09
C ASP A 151 -25.29 -12.19 -6.63
N ILE A 152 -24.01 -11.89 -6.35
CA ILE A 152 -23.51 -11.69 -4.98
C ILE A 152 -24.28 -10.55 -4.30
N GLY A 153 -24.51 -9.43 -5.00
CA GLY A 153 -25.26 -8.30 -4.48
C GLY A 153 -26.72 -8.62 -4.15
N ARG A 154 -27.31 -9.66 -4.76
CA ARG A 154 -28.67 -10.12 -4.46
C ARG A 154 -28.74 -10.95 -3.17
N TYR A 155 -27.79 -11.84 -2.94
CA TYR A 155 -27.81 -12.76 -1.79
C TYR A 155 -27.03 -12.22 -0.56
N HIS A 156 -25.90 -11.54 -0.79
CA HIS A 156 -24.99 -11.06 0.25
C HIS A 156 -24.64 -9.56 0.04
N PRO A 157 -25.63 -8.65 0.03
CA PRO A 157 -25.39 -7.24 -0.27
C PRO A 157 -24.42 -6.55 0.70
N GLN A 158 -24.39 -6.97 1.97
CA GLN A 158 -23.52 -6.42 3.02
C GLN A 158 -22.02 -6.64 2.73
N ALA A 159 -21.66 -7.75 2.09
CA ALA A 159 -20.26 -8.03 1.72
C ALA A 159 -19.77 -7.11 0.59
N LEU A 160 -20.68 -6.67 -0.27
CA LEU A 160 -20.34 -6.00 -1.52
C LEU A 160 -20.40 -4.47 -1.42
N ILE A 161 -21.13 -3.94 -0.44
CA ILE A 161 -21.46 -2.52 -0.38
C ILE A 161 -20.24 -1.62 -0.18
N TYR A 162 -19.31 -1.96 0.72
CA TYR A 162 -18.10 -1.15 0.94
C TYR A 162 -17.17 -1.16 -0.28
N PRO A 163 -16.76 -2.34 -0.83
CA PRO A 163 -15.93 -2.36 -2.04
C PRO A 163 -16.54 -1.63 -3.24
N LEU A 164 -17.85 -1.76 -3.47
CA LEU A 164 -18.54 -1.06 -4.55
C LEU A 164 -18.64 0.45 -4.31
N THR A 165 -18.85 0.89 -3.07
CA THR A 165 -18.90 2.32 -2.73
C THR A 165 -17.53 2.99 -2.94
N VAL A 166 -16.44 2.26 -2.70
CA VAL A 166 -15.08 2.74 -3.03
C VAL A 166 -14.90 2.81 -4.55
N ALA A 167 -15.29 1.75 -5.27
CA ALA A 167 -15.16 1.70 -6.72
C ALA A 167 -16.03 2.74 -7.44
N SER A 168 -17.21 3.10 -6.91
CA SER A 168 -18.08 4.13 -7.44
C SER A 168 -17.53 5.55 -7.27
N LYS A 169 -16.57 5.75 -6.36
CA LYS A 169 -15.88 7.03 -6.16
C LYS A 169 -14.54 7.12 -6.93
N SER A 170 -14.25 6.13 -7.78
CA SER A 170 -13.03 6.08 -8.59
C SER A 170 -12.94 7.24 -9.59
N THR A 171 -11.73 7.76 -9.81
CA THR A 171 -11.45 8.77 -10.84
C THR A 171 -11.49 8.18 -12.26
N THR A 172 -11.17 6.89 -12.41
CA THR A 172 -11.28 6.19 -13.69
C THR A 172 -12.73 5.99 -14.11
N THR A 173 -13.12 6.58 -15.24
CA THR A 173 -14.51 6.57 -15.76
C THR A 173 -15.08 5.18 -15.99
N ALA A 174 -14.31 4.25 -16.57
CA ALA A 174 -14.77 2.88 -16.84
C ALA A 174 -15.15 2.15 -15.54
N ARG A 175 -14.33 2.31 -14.51
CA ARG A 175 -14.51 1.72 -13.17
C ARG A 175 -15.69 2.33 -12.43
N HIS A 176 -15.76 3.67 -12.43
CA HIS A 176 -16.88 4.42 -11.88
C HIS A 176 -18.22 3.99 -12.48
N ASN A 177 -18.29 3.93 -13.82
CA ASN A 177 -19.51 3.56 -14.54
C ASN A 177 -19.94 2.12 -14.27
N ALA A 178 -18.99 1.17 -14.28
CA ALA A 178 -19.28 -0.23 -13.99
C ALA A 178 -19.77 -0.44 -12.55
N ALA A 179 -19.11 0.19 -11.57
CA ALA A 179 -19.51 0.11 -10.17
C ALA A 179 -20.91 0.71 -9.94
N ASN A 180 -21.18 1.89 -10.51
CA ASN A 180 -22.49 2.53 -10.40
C ASN A 180 -23.60 1.74 -11.09
N LYS A 181 -23.30 1.02 -12.17
CA LYS A 181 -24.26 0.12 -12.81
C LYS A 181 -24.66 -1.02 -11.86
N ILE A 182 -23.70 -1.64 -11.18
CA ILE A 182 -23.98 -2.73 -10.23
C ILE A 182 -24.72 -2.19 -9.00
N LEU A 183 -24.32 -1.03 -8.46
CA LEU A 183 -25.04 -0.38 -7.36
C LEU A 183 -26.50 -0.08 -7.71
N LYS A 184 -26.78 0.39 -8.94
CA LYS A 184 -28.15 0.60 -9.42
C LYS A 184 -28.97 -0.69 -9.42
N ASN A 185 -28.40 -1.80 -9.89
CA ASN A 185 -29.06 -3.11 -9.83
C ASN A 185 -29.31 -3.55 -8.37
N MET A 186 -28.37 -3.28 -7.46
CA MET A 186 -28.55 -3.56 -6.04
C MET A 186 -29.64 -2.71 -5.39
N CYS A 187 -29.83 -1.47 -5.85
CA CYS A 187 -30.91 -0.61 -5.34
C CYS A 187 -32.30 -1.20 -5.60
N GLU A 188 -32.50 -2.01 -6.64
CA GLU A 188 -33.79 -2.66 -6.91
C GLU A 188 -34.19 -3.64 -5.79
N HIS A 189 -33.20 -4.21 -5.08
CA HIS A 189 -33.41 -5.20 -4.02
C HIS A 189 -33.17 -4.63 -2.61
N CYS A 190 -32.23 -3.68 -2.47
CA CYS A 190 -31.75 -3.20 -1.16
C CYS A 190 -31.47 -1.68 -1.15
N ASN A 191 -32.40 -0.86 -1.66
CA ASN A 191 -32.21 0.60 -1.76
C ASN A 191 -31.83 1.25 -0.42
N THR A 192 -32.52 0.89 0.66
CA THR A 192 -32.28 1.41 2.03
C THR A 192 -30.83 1.20 2.46
N LEU A 193 -30.33 -0.03 2.34
CA LEU A 193 -28.96 -0.40 2.66
C LEU A 193 -27.94 0.39 1.81
N VAL A 194 -28.18 0.52 0.50
CA VAL A 194 -27.26 1.24 -0.40
C VAL A 194 -27.19 2.72 -0.03
N GLN A 195 -28.33 3.38 0.16
CA GLN A 195 -28.37 4.80 0.55
C GLN A 195 -27.72 5.04 1.92
N GLN A 196 -27.98 4.17 2.89
CA GLN A 196 -27.36 4.22 4.21
C GLN A 196 -25.83 4.10 4.11
N ALA A 197 -25.33 3.12 3.35
CA ALA A 197 -23.90 2.90 3.21
C ALA A 197 -23.18 4.03 2.46
N MET A 198 -23.79 4.58 1.41
CA MET A 198 -23.23 5.73 0.69
C MET A 198 -23.11 6.94 1.62
N MET A 199 -24.17 7.26 2.36
CA MET A 199 -24.18 8.38 3.31
C MET A 199 -23.16 8.17 4.44
N VAL A 200 -23.13 6.97 5.06
CA VAL A 200 -22.15 6.66 6.11
C VAL A 200 -20.72 6.76 5.59
N SER A 201 -20.45 6.24 4.39
CA SER A 201 -19.12 6.33 3.77
C SER A 201 -18.71 7.78 3.50
N GLU A 202 -19.57 8.61 2.91
CA GLU A 202 -19.27 10.02 2.64
C GLU A 202 -19.00 10.83 3.91
N GLU A 203 -19.82 10.62 4.94
CA GLU A 203 -19.67 11.35 6.20
C GLU A 203 -18.45 10.86 7.00
N LEU A 204 -18.12 9.57 6.94
CA LEU A 204 -16.86 9.07 7.52
C LEU A 204 -15.64 9.65 6.81
N ILE A 205 -15.66 9.81 5.49
CA ILE A 205 -14.59 10.48 4.74
C ILE A 205 -14.45 11.94 5.19
N ARG A 206 -15.58 12.66 5.35
CA ARG A 206 -15.59 14.05 5.87
C ARG A 206 -15.00 14.15 7.27
N VAL A 207 -15.31 13.19 8.14
CA VAL A 207 -14.77 13.13 9.51
C VAL A 207 -13.28 12.74 9.52
N ALA A 208 -12.84 11.93 8.56
CA ALA A 208 -11.46 11.45 8.48
C ALA A 208 -10.46 12.59 8.25
N ILE A 209 -10.85 13.60 7.46
CA ILE A 209 -9.99 14.71 7.05
C ILE A 209 -10.78 16.02 7.12
N LEU A 210 -10.41 16.92 8.03
CA LEU A 210 -11.05 18.23 8.17
C LEU A 210 -10.49 19.24 7.16
N TRP A 211 -11.27 20.26 6.79
CA TRP A 211 -10.78 21.36 5.94
C TRP A 211 -9.48 22.00 6.45
N HIS A 212 -9.35 22.15 7.77
CA HIS A 212 -8.13 22.69 8.40
C HIS A 212 -6.90 21.84 8.05
N GLU A 213 -7.06 20.52 8.00
CA GLU A 213 -5.97 19.57 7.71
C GLU A 213 -5.65 19.55 6.21
N MET A 214 -6.68 19.54 5.34
CA MET A 214 -6.50 19.63 3.89
C MET A 214 -5.76 20.92 3.50
N TRP A 215 -6.13 22.05 4.08
CA TRP A 215 -5.46 23.32 3.85
C TRP A 215 -4.05 23.34 4.42
N HIS A 216 -3.81 22.77 5.60
CA HIS A 216 -2.46 22.71 6.16
C HIS A 216 -1.50 21.91 5.27
N GLU A 217 -1.87 20.67 4.91
CA GLU A 217 -1.06 19.82 4.04
C GLU A 217 -0.93 20.42 2.63
N GLY A 218 -2.03 20.89 2.05
CA GLY A 218 -2.02 21.48 0.71
C GLY A 218 -1.15 22.73 0.63
N LEU A 219 -1.14 23.59 1.65
CA LEU A 219 -0.27 24.76 1.71
C LEU A 219 1.20 24.38 1.92
N GLU A 220 1.47 23.36 2.75
CA GLU A 220 2.83 22.83 2.94
C GLU A 220 3.40 22.32 1.62
N GLU A 221 2.65 21.49 0.89
CA GLU A 221 3.07 20.94 -0.40
C GLU A 221 3.17 22.02 -1.49
N ALA A 222 2.19 22.93 -1.57
CA ALA A 222 2.24 24.05 -2.49
C ALA A 222 3.47 24.95 -2.24
N SER A 223 3.86 25.14 -0.97
CA SER A 223 5.04 25.92 -0.60
C SER A 223 6.32 25.23 -1.04
N ARG A 224 6.40 23.90 -0.90
CA ARG A 224 7.53 23.08 -1.36
C ARG A 224 7.71 23.20 -2.87
N LEU A 225 6.62 23.12 -3.64
CA LEU A 225 6.63 23.24 -5.09
C LEU A 225 7.05 24.66 -5.53
N TYR A 226 6.52 25.70 -4.90
CA TYR A 226 6.80 27.08 -5.28
C TYR A 226 8.21 27.53 -4.85
N PHE A 227 8.55 27.42 -3.57
CA PHE A 227 9.83 27.93 -3.04
C PHE A 227 10.98 26.95 -3.27
N GLY A 228 10.73 25.65 -3.20
CA GLY A 228 11.77 24.61 -3.38
C GLY A 228 12.05 24.31 -4.85
N GLU A 229 11.00 24.00 -5.63
CA GLU A 229 11.15 23.56 -7.03
C GLU A 229 10.93 24.66 -8.07
N ARG A 230 10.48 25.86 -7.66
CA ARG A 230 10.05 26.95 -8.55
C ARG A 230 8.96 26.53 -9.54
N ASN A 231 8.12 25.57 -9.15
CA ASN A 231 7.06 25.01 -9.97
C ASN A 231 5.71 25.69 -9.69
N VAL A 232 5.46 26.81 -10.36
CA VAL A 232 4.23 27.61 -10.18
C VAL A 232 2.97 26.88 -10.68
N LYS A 233 3.08 26.15 -11.80
CA LYS A 233 1.93 25.38 -12.33
C LYS A 233 1.53 24.25 -11.39
N GLY A 234 2.51 23.53 -10.84
CA GLY A 234 2.27 22.48 -9.85
C GLY A 234 1.64 23.02 -8.57
N MET A 235 2.09 24.19 -8.09
CA MET A 235 1.47 24.87 -6.95
C MET A 235 -0.03 25.14 -7.19
N PHE A 236 -0.42 25.65 -8.36
CA PHE A 236 -1.84 25.86 -8.67
C PHE A 236 -2.64 24.56 -8.72
N ALA A 237 -2.08 23.50 -9.30
CA ALA A 237 -2.73 22.19 -9.34
C ALA A 237 -3.03 21.62 -7.94
N VAL A 238 -2.25 21.99 -6.92
CA VAL A 238 -2.48 21.62 -5.52
C VAL A 238 -3.56 22.50 -4.86
N LEU A 239 -3.54 23.81 -5.10
CA LEU A 239 -4.42 24.77 -4.41
C LEU A 239 -5.82 24.90 -5.03
N GLU A 240 -5.94 24.78 -6.35
CA GLU A 240 -7.21 24.97 -7.06
C GLU A 240 -8.31 24.00 -6.61
N PRO A 241 -8.06 22.69 -6.38
CA PRO A 241 -9.06 21.78 -5.82
C PRO A 241 -9.55 22.19 -4.42
N LEU A 242 -8.68 22.77 -3.59
CA LEU A 242 -9.03 23.24 -2.24
C LEU A 242 -9.94 24.46 -2.29
N HIS A 243 -9.67 25.39 -3.21
CA HIS A 243 -10.57 26.52 -3.45
C HIS A 243 -11.92 26.06 -4.02
N ALA A 244 -11.91 25.17 -5.01
CA ALA A 244 -13.14 24.60 -5.58
C ALA A 244 -13.98 23.86 -4.54
N MET A 245 -13.34 23.24 -3.53
CA MET A 245 -14.03 22.66 -2.38
C MET A 245 -14.73 23.74 -1.54
N MET A 246 -14.07 24.86 -1.25
CA MET A 246 -14.66 25.96 -0.47
C MET A 246 -15.77 26.69 -1.23
N GLU A 247 -15.67 26.82 -2.55
CA GLU A 247 -16.70 27.42 -3.41
C GLU A 247 -18.04 26.69 -3.32
N ARG A 248 -18.06 25.39 -3.01
CA ARG A 248 -19.29 24.61 -2.74
C ARG A 248 -20.04 25.07 -1.48
N GLY A 249 -19.38 25.85 -0.63
CA GLY A 249 -19.92 26.34 0.64
C GLY A 249 -19.81 25.35 1.80
N PRO A 250 -19.84 25.85 3.05
CA PRO A 250 -19.77 25.01 4.24
C PRO A 250 -21.06 24.21 4.45
N GLN A 251 -20.94 22.92 4.72
CA GLN A 251 -22.06 22.00 4.95
C GLN A 251 -22.25 21.64 6.44
N THR A 252 -21.21 21.83 7.25
CA THR A 252 -21.20 21.48 8.68
C THR A 252 -20.76 22.67 9.53
N LEU A 253 -21.09 22.67 10.82
CA LEU A 253 -20.75 23.78 11.71
C LEU A 253 -19.23 24.01 11.81
N LYS A 254 -18.42 22.93 11.72
CA LYS A 254 -16.96 23.03 11.70
C LYS A 254 -16.44 23.68 10.41
N GLU A 255 -17.06 23.37 9.27
CA GLU A 255 -16.76 24.03 7.99
C GLU A 255 -17.22 25.49 7.98
N THR A 256 -18.37 25.80 8.57
CA THR A 256 -18.86 27.18 8.74
C THR A 256 -17.87 28.00 9.57
N SER A 257 -17.40 27.46 10.70
CA SER A 257 -16.39 28.08 11.54
C SER A 257 -15.07 28.31 10.79
N PHE A 258 -14.62 27.36 9.98
CA PHE A 258 -13.44 27.53 9.13
C PHE A 258 -13.62 28.67 8.13
N ASN A 259 -14.74 28.67 7.40
CA ASN A 259 -15.02 29.66 6.38
C ASN A 259 -15.14 31.07 6.98
N GLN A 260 -15.73 31.21 8.17
CA GLN A 260 -15.79 32.48 8.90
C GLN A 260 -14.40 32.97 9.34
N ALA A 261 -13.50 32.07 9.74
CA ALA A 261 -12.20 32.43 10.29
C ALA A 261 -11.10 32.69 9.24
N TYR A 262 -11.17 32.02 8.09
CA TYR A 262 -10.11 32.00 7.06
C TYR A 262 -10.61 32.20 5.63
N GLY A 263 -11.91 32.08 5.37
CA GLY A 263 -12.45 32.04 4.00
C GLY A 263 -12.24 33.32 3.21
N ARG A 264 -12.30 34.48 3.87
CA ARG A 264 -12.01 35.78 3.24
C ARG A 264 -10.57 35.86 2.75
N ASP A 265 -9.60 35.53 3.62
CA ASP A 265 -8.17 35.58 3.29
C ASP A 265 -7.82 34.61 2.15
N LEU A 266 -8.40 33.42 2.16
CA LEU A 266 -8.19 32.41 1.12
C LEU A 266 -8.79 32.84 -0.23
N MET A 267 -9.99 33.41 -0.23
CA MET A 267 -10.62 33.93 -1.45
C MET A 267 -9.82 35.09 -2.04
N GLU A 268 -9.34 36.01 -1.20
CA GLU A 268 -8.47 37.11 -1.65
C GLU A 268 -7.15 36.59 -2.20
N ALA A 269 -6.54 35.58 -1.56
CA ALA A 269 -5.35 34.92 -2.08
C ALA A 269 -5.61 34.25 -3.44
N GLN A 270 -6.77 33.64 -3.64
CA GLN A 270 -7.18 33.06 -4.93
C GLN A 270 -7.31 34.14 -6.02
N ASP A 271 -7.84 35.31 -5.70
CA ASP A 271 -7.98 36.40 -6.66
C ASP A 271 -6.61 36.96 -7.08
N TRP A 272 -5.65 37.06 -6.16
CA TRP A 272 -4.26 37.37 -6.49
C TRP A 272 -3.62 36.30 -7.37
N CYS A 273 -3.87 35.02 -7.10
CA CYS A 273 -3.46 33.91 -7.96
C CYS A 273 -4.05 34.03 -9.38
N ARG A 274 -5.35 34.33 -9.51
CA ARG A 274 -6.04 34.52 -10.80
C ARG A 274 -5.51 35.76 -11.54
N LYS A 275 -5.17 36.84 -10.84
CA LYS A 275 -4.50 38.02 -11.42
C LYS A 275 -3.13 37.65 -11.98
N TYR A 276 -2.33 36.90 -11.22
CA TYR A 276 -1.03 36.39 -11.69
C TYR A 276 -1.17 35.56 -12.97
N MET A 277 -2.19 34.71 -13.09
CA MET A 277 -2.42 33.92 -14.32
C MET A 277 -2.67 34.81 -15.55
N ARG A 278 -3.20 36.02 -15.37
CA ARG A 278 -3.44 36.99 -16.45
C ARG A 278 -2.25 37.92 -16.69
N SER A 279 -1.60 38.37 -15.61
CA SER A 279 -0.55 39.41 -15.64
C SER A 279 0.87 38.85 -15.79
N GLY A 280 1.12 37.64 -15.28
CA GLY A 280 2.46 37.06 -15.12
C GLY A 280 3.33 37.76 -14.06
N ASN A 281 2.79 38.70 -13.28
CA ASN A 281 3.57 39.55 -12.37
C ASN A 281 3.80 38.88 -11.01
N VAL A 282 5.06 38.58 -10.68
CA VAL A 282 5.46 37.92 -9.42
C VAL A 282 5.01 38.66 -8.16
N LYS A 283 4.81 39.99 -8.22
CA LYS A 283 4.29 40.77 -7.09
C LYS A 283 2.89 40.31 -6.68
N ASP A 284 2.03 39.97 -7.64
CA ASP A 284 0.67 39.47 -7.37
C ASP A 284 0.73 38.16 -6.59
N LEU A 285 1.67 37.27 -6.97
CA LEU A 285 1.84 35.98 -6.31
C LEU A 285 2.46 36.11 -4.91
N THR A 286 3.29 37.13 -4.70
CA THR A 286 3.84 37.45 -3.36
C THR A 286 2.73 37.83 -2.40
N GLN A 287 1.77 38.67 -2.84
CA GLN A 287 0.60 39.03 -2.02
C GLN A 287 -0.27 37.82 -1.68
N ALA A 288 -0.48 36.89 -2.63
CA ALA A 288 -1.19 35.65 -2.36
C ALA A 288 -0.48 34.82 -1.27
N TRP A 289 0.85 34.71 -1.34
CA TRP A 289 1.63 33.95 -0.37
C TRP A 289 1.64 34.54 1.03
N ASP A 290 1.61 35.87 1.17
CA ASP A 290 1.48 36.52 2.48
C ASP A 290 0.19 36.07 3.20
N LEU A 291 -0.92 36.02 2.46
CA LEU A 291 -2.22 35.55 2.98
C LEU A 291 -2.20 34.05 3.28
N TYR A 292 -1.70 33.23 2.34
CA TYR A 292 -1.59 31.78 2.56
C TYR A 292 -0.72 31.44 3.77
N TYR A 293 0.41 32.12 3.93
CA TYR A 293 1.31 31.91 5.06
C TYR A 293 0.70 32.36 6.39
N HIS A 294 -0.08 33.46 6.37
CA HIS A 294 -0.84 33.90 7.54
C HIS A 294 -1.85 32.84 7.99
N VAL A 295 -2.64 32.30 7.06
CA VAL A 295 -3.62 31.23 7.33
C VAL A 295 -2.91 29.96 7.79
N PHE A 296 -1.84 29.55 7.11
CA PHE A 296 -1.03 28.38 7.47
C PHE A 296 -0.56 28.46 8.93
N ARG A 297 0.07 29.58 9.34
CA ARG A 297 0.54 29.77 10.72
C ARG A 297 -0.58 29.68 11.76
N ARG A 298 -1.77 30.22 11.44
CA ARG A 298 -2.93 30.16 12.35
C ARG A 298 -3.44 28.73 12.48
N ILE A 299 -3.53 28.00 11.37
CA ILE A 299 -3.94 26.59 11.37
C ILE A 299 -2.92 25.72 12.12
N SER A 300 -1.61 25.87 11.85
CA SER A 300 -0.56 25.08 12.52
C SER A 300 -0.57 25.24 14.04
N LYS A 301 -0.99 26.41 14.56
CA LYS A 301 -1.18 26.63 16.01
C LYS A 301 -2.43 25.94 16.57
N GLN A 302 -3.49 25.83 15.77
CA GLN A 302 -4.77 25.26 16.19
C GLN A 302 -4.78 23.72 16.11
N LEU A 303 -4.13 23.12 15.11
CA LEU A 303 -4.17 21.66 14.90
C LEU A 303 -3.79 20.87 16.16
N PRO A 304 -2.69 21.16 16.89
CA PRO A 304 -2.31 20.39 18.08
C PRO A 304 -3.35 20.42 19.21
N GLN A 305 -4.23 21.44 19.25
CA GLN A 305 -5.26 21.58 20.27
C GLN A 305 -6.51 20.73 19.98
N LEU A 306 -6.68 20.24 18.75
CA LEU A 306 -7.80 19.38 18.35
C LEU A 306 -7.52 17.93 18.77
N THR A 307 -7.72 17.64 20.06
CA THR A 307 -7.53 16.31 20.67
C THR A 307 -8.80 15.44 20.65
N SER A 308 -9.97 16.06 20.56
CA SER A 308 -11.26 15.39 20.40
C SER A 308 -12.15 16.13 19.40
N LEU A 309 -13.01 15.39 18.70
CA LEU A 309 -13.98 15.92 17.75
C LEU A 309 -15.39 15.48 18.15
N GLU A 310 -16.24 16.46 18.44
CA GLU A 310 -17.68 16.21 18.67
C GLU A 310 -18.42 16.13 17.34
N LEU A 311 -19.15 15.05 17.15
CA LEU A 311 -19.81 14.69 15.89
C LEU A 311 -20.91 15.69 15.52
N GLN A 312 -21.52 16.35 16.51
CA GLN A 312 -22.51 17.42 16.27
C GLN A 312 -21.96 18.58 15.41
N TYR A 313 -20.66 18.88 15.51
CA TYR A 313 -20.03 19.95 14.74
C TYR A 313 -19.47 19.48 13.40
N VAL A 314 -19.04 18.21 13.32
CA VAL A 314 -18.29 17.66 12.17
C VAL A 314 -19.19 16.86 11.22
N SER A 315 -20.14 16.08 11.74
CA SER A 315 -21.10 15.31 10.94
C SER A 315 -22.40 15.05 11.74
N PRO A 316 -23.37 15.98 11.71
CA PRO A 316 -24.65 15.78 12.39
C PRO A 316 -25.42 14.57 11.84
N LYS A 317 -25.22 14.21 10.57
CA LYS A 317 -25.86 13.05 9.94
C LYS A 317 -25.46 11.74 10.63
N LEU A 318 -24.17 11.53 10.92
CA LEU A 318 -23.71 10.34 11.64
C LEU A 318 -24.19 10.32 13.10
N LEU A 319 -24.37 11.48 13.73
CA LEU A 319 -24.91 11.56 15.09
C LEU A 319 -26.40 11.18 15.16
N MET A 320 -27.17 11.55 14.13
CA MET A 320 -28.60 11.26 14.01
C MET A 320 -28.88 9.79 13.65
N CYS A 321 -27.88 9.07 13.16
CA CYS A 321 -27.99 7.67 12.77
C CYS A 321 -28.38 6.77 13.95
N ARG A 322 -29.51 6.06 13.80
CA ARG A 322 -30.00 5.05 14.74
C ARG A 322 -30.47 3.81 13.96
N ASP A 323 -30.11 2.63 14.47
CA ASP A 323 -30.62 1.32 14.04
C ASP A 323 -30.58 1.08 12.52
N LEU A 324 -29.43 1.33 11.88
CA LEU A 324 -29.26 1.12 10.43
C LEU A 324 -29.44 -0.36 10.05
N GLU A 325 -29.78 -0.62 8.79
CA GLU A 325 -29.73 -1.96 8.18
C GLU A 325 -28.28 -2.37 7.87
N LEU A 326 -27.41 -1.38 7.68
CA LEU A 326 -25.98 -1.55 7.43
C LEU A 326 -25.29 -2.29 8.58
N ALA A 327 -24.54 -3.34 8.23
CA ALA A 327 -23.70 -4.08 9.16
C ALA A 327 -22.58 -3.19 9.72
N VAL A 328 -22.10 -3.50 10.93
CA VAL A 328 -20.87 -2.93 11.44
C VAL A 328 -19.72 -3.29 10.47
N PRO A 329 -18.87 -2.33 10.05
CA PRO A 329 -17.79 -2.60 9.11
C PRO A 329 -16.90 -3.78 9.53
N GLY A 330 -16.69 -4.74 8.64
CA GLY A 330 -15.79 -5.88 8.89
C GLY A 330 -16.34 -6.99 9.81
N THR A 331 -17.62 -6.95 10.20
CA THR A 331 -18.24 -8.01 11.02
C THR A 331 -19.16 -8.95 10.25
N TYR A 332 -19.38 -8.72 8.96
CA TYR A 332 -20.27 -9.55 8.15
C TYR A 332 -19.67 -10.94 7.91
N ASP A 333 -20.40 -11.97 8.33
CA ASP A 333 -20.12 -13.38 8.08
C ASP A 333 -21.41 -14.03 7.56
N PRO A 334 -21.39 -14.76 6.41
CA PRO A 334 -22.59 -15.38 5.85
C PRO A 334 -23.23 -16.42 6.78
N ASN A 335 -22.48 -17.00 7.71
CA ASN A 335 -22.94 -18.03 8.64
C ASN A 335 -23.38 -17.48 10.00
N GLN A 336 -23.23 -16.18 10.24
CA GLN A 336 -23.61 -15.55 11.51
C GLN A 336 -24.70 -14.50 11.33
N PRO A 337 -25.51 -14.23 12.36
CA PRO A 337 -26.45 -13.13 12.35
C PRO A 337 -25.74 -11.79 12.11
N ILE A 338 -26.35 -10.94 11.29
CA ILE A 338 -25.79 -9.63 10.97
C ILE A 338 -25.82 -8.73 12.20
N ILE A 339 -24.65 -8.25 12.60
CA ILE A 339 -24.50 -7.21 13.64
C ILE A 339 -24.64 -5.87 12.94
N ARG A 340 -25.76 -5.19 13.14
CA ARG A 340 -26.09 -3.90 12.51
C ARG A 340 -25.55 -2.73 13.32
N ILE A 341 -25.38 -1.58 12.69
CA ILE A 341 -25.01 -0.35 13.38
C ILE A 341 -26.23 0.17 14.15
N GLN A 342 -26.19 0.07 15.48
CA GLN A 342 -27.21 0.65 16.35
C GLN A 342 -27.03 2.16 16.47
N SER A 343 -25.80 2.61 16.72
CA SER A 343 -25.46 4.05 16.74
C SER A 343 -23.96 4.29 16.69
N ILE A 344 -23.56 5.53 16.42
CA ILE A 344 -22.17 5.98 16.42
C ILE A 344 -21.93 6.85 17.65
N ALA A 345 -20.80 6.69 18.33
CA ALA A 345 -20.43 7.50 19.48
C ALA A 345 -20.34 8.99 19.13
N ALA A 346 -20.82 9.86 20.02
CA ALA A 346 -20.93 11.29 19.76
C ALA A 346 -19.59 12.04 19.73
N SER A 347 -18.54 11.48 20.33
CA SER A 347 -17.22 12.09 20.46
C SER A 347 -16.14 11.15 19.92
N LEU A 348 -15.18 11.70 19.19
CA LEU A 348 -14.09 10.98 18.53
C LEU A 348 -12.76 11.47 19.07
N GLN A 349 -12.00 10.58 19.70
CA GLN A 349 -10.64 10.89 20.15
C GLN A 349 -9.70 10.97 18.95
N VAL A 350 -8.94 12.06 18.84
CA VAL A 350 -7.91 12.23 17.81
C VAL A 350 -6.57 11.72 18.36
N ILE A 351 -5.96 10.75 17.68
CA ILE A 351 -4.66 10.23 18.06
C ILE A 351 -3.58 11.22 17.62
N THR A 352 -2.71 11.62 18.53
CA THR A 352 -1.60 12.54 18.25
C THR A 352 -0.50 11.82 17.47
N SER A 353 -0.55 11.92 16.13
CA SER A 353 0.47 11.43 15.20
C SER A 353 0.56 12.34 13.98
N LYS A 354 1.44 12.05 13.02
CA LYS A 354 1.54 12.83 11.77
C LYS A 354 0.22 12.86 10.99
N GLN A 355 -0.45 11.70 10.86
CA GLN A 355 -1.70 11.56 10.10
C GLN A 355 -2.97 11.79 10.95
N ARG A 356 -2.81 11.95 12.27
CA ARG A 356 -3.89 12.31 13.21
C ARG A 356 -5.18 11.49 13.08
N PRO A 357 -5.10 10.15 13.05
CA PRO A 357 -6.28 9.31 12.85
C PRO A 357 -7.28 9.42 14.00
N ARG A 358 -8.55 9.16 13.72
CA ARG A 358 -9.65 9.29 14.67
C ARG A 358 -10.01 7.91 15.23
N LYS A 359 -10.13 7.81 16.56
CA LYS A 359 -10.70 6.62 17.21
C LYS A 359 -12.23 6.72 17.17
N LEU A 360 -12.81 5.96 16.26
CA LEU A 360 -14.26 5.83 16.05
C LEU A 360 -14.80 4.67 16.87
N THR A 361 -15.92 4.87 17.55
CA THR A 361 -16.62 3.78 18.27
C THR A 361 -18.04 3.67 17.75
N ILE A 362 -18.43 2.45 17.39
CA ILE A 362 -19.73 2.10 16.83
C ILE A 362 -20.40 1.09 17.77
N MET A 363 -21.62 1.38 18.20
CA MET A 363 -22.43 0.44 18.97
C MET A 363 -23.12 -0.54 18.00
N GLY A 364 -22.87 -1.83 18.16
CA GLY A 364 -23.53 -2.88 17.40
C GLY A 364 -24.91 -3.22 17.96
N SER A 365 -25.78 -3.79 17.13
CA SER A 365 -27.11 -4.27 17.53
C SER A 365 -27.08 -5.41 18.56
N ASN A 366 -25.91 -6.01 18.79
CA ASN A 366 -25.65 -6.98 19.84
C ASN A 366 -25.31 -6.33 21.20
N GLY A 367 -25.29 -5.00 21.30
CA GLY A 367 -24.96 -4.25 22.50
C GLY A 367 -23.46 -4.12 22.79
N HIS A 368 -22.59 -4.57 21.88
CA HIS A 368 -21.14 -4.44 22.03
C HIS A 368 -20.59 -3.24 21.27
N GLU A 369 -19.56 -2.61 21.85
CA GLU A 369 -18.83 -1.52 21.23
C GLU A 369 -17.73 -2.05 20.29
N PHE A 370 -17.78 -1.60 19.03
CA PHE A 370 -16.77 -1.86 18.02
C PHE A 370 -15.93 -0.61 17.82
N MET A 371 -14.64 -0.72 18.13
CA MET A 371 -13.69 0.37 17.98
C MET A 371 -12.96 0.26 16.63
N PHE A 372 -12.79 1.40 15.98
CA PHE A 372 -12.07 1.55 14.72
C PHE A 372 -11.10 2.73 14.80
N LEU A 373 -10.03 2.63 14.04
CA LEU A 373 -9.13 3.73 13.72
C LEU A 373 -9.47 4.21 12.30
N LEU A 374 -10.05 5.40 12.21
CA LEU A 374 -10.35 6.08 10.96
C LEU A 374 -9.08 6.84 10.50
N LYS A 375 -8.41 6.30 9.48
CA LYS A 375 -7.21 6.91 8.87
C LYS A 375 -7.62 7.73 7.65
N GLY A 376 -7.05 8.93 7.55
CA GLY A 376 -7.13 9.81 6.38
C GLY A 376 -5.76 9.98 5.73
N HIS A 377 -5.74 10.44 4.48
CA HIS A 377 -4.55 10.59 3.64
C HIS A 377 -3.79 9.29 3.38
N GLU A 378 -4.51 8.16 3.36
CA GLU A 378 -3.91 6.85 3.17
C GLU A 378 -4.82 5.89 2.42
N ASP A 379 -4.23 5.14 1.51
CA ASP A 379 -4.91 4.10 0.75
C ASP A 379 -4.82 2.76 1.48
N LEU A 380 -5.91 2.38 2.16
CA LEU A 380 -5.97 1.14 2.95
C LEU A 380 -6.25 -0.11 2.12
N ARG A 381 -6.34 -0.01 0.78
CA ARG A 381 -6.49 -1.20 -0.06
C ARG A 381 -5.27 -2.10 0.05
N GLN A 382 -4.08 -1.54 0.25
CA GLN A 382 -2.86 -2.32 0.45
C GLN A 382 -2.99 -3.18 1.71
N ASP A 383 -3.35 -2.57 2.83
CA ASP A 383 -3.60 -3.23 4.10
C ASP A 383 -4.71 -4.29 4.01
N GLU A 384 -5.83 -4.01 3.33
CA GLU A 384 -6.92 -4.98 3.08
C GLU A 384 -6.38 -6.25 2.42
N ARG A 385 -5.55 -6.10 1.38
CA ARG A 385 -4.98 -7.23 0.67
C ARG A 385 -3.94 -7.97 1.49
N VAL A 386 -3.11 -7.26 2.27
CA VAL A 386 -2.18 -7.90 3.21
C VAL A 386 -2.94 -8.75 4.24
N MET A 387 -4.10 -8.28 4.76
CA MET A 387 -4.95 -9.08 5.65
C MET A 387 -5.55 -10.32 4.98
N GLN A 388 -5.81 -10.25 3.67
CA GLN A 388 -6.23 -11.41 2.89
C GLN A 388 -5.09 -12.41 2.71
N LEU A 389 -3.87 -11.95 2.41
CA LEU A 389 -2.67 -12.79 2.36
C LEU A 389 -2.44 -13.49 3.70
N PHE A 390 -2.54 -12.78 4.82
CA PHE A 390 -2.43 -13.39 6.14
C PHE A 390 -3.56 -14.39 6.40
N GLY A 391 -4.75 -14.17 5.83
CA GLY A 391 -5.83 -15.14 5.82
C GLY A 391 -5.42 -16.44 5.15
N LEU A 392 -4.87 -16.34 3.94
CA LEU A 392 -4.32 -17.50 3.22
C LEU A 392 -3.22 -18.19 4.03
N VAL A 393 -2.24 -17.45 4.56
CA VAL A 393 -1.13 -18.02 5.35
C VAL A 393 -1.66 -18.76 6.58
N ASN A 394 -2.63 -18.20 7.31
CA ASN A 394 -3.25 -18.87 8.44
C ASN A 394 -3.92 -20.19 8.05
N THR A 395 -4.60 -20.21 6.90
CA THR A 395 -5.21 -21.42 6.36
C THR A 395 -4.16 -22.48 6.01
N LEU A 396 -3.05 -22.07 5.38
CA LEU A 396 -1.94 -22.98 5.03
C LEU A 396 -1.27 -23.56 6.28
N LEU A 397 -0.99 -22.71 7.28
CA LEU A 397 -0.41 -23.14 8.56
C LEU A 397 -1.35 -24.03 9.37
N ALA A 398 -2.66 -23.82 9.27
CA ALA A 398 -3.64 -24.68 9.95
C ALA A 398 -3.79 -26.06 9.28
N ASN A 399 -3.57 -26.14 7.97
CA ASN A 399 -3.61 -27.39 7.22
C ASN A 399 -2.37 -28.26 7.44
N ASP A 400 -1.21 -27.66 7.72
CA ASP A 400 0.01 -28.39 8.03
C ASP A 400 0.00 -28.94 9.48
N PRO A 401 0.06 -30.27 9.69
CA PRO A 401 0.02 -30.87 11.03
C PRO A 401 1.18 -30.45 11.95
N ALA A 402 2.35 -30.10 11.40
CA ALA A 402 3.49 -29.66 12.20
C ALA A 402 3.27 -28.24 12.75
N SER A 403 2.74 -27.34 11.91
CA SER A 403 2.37 -25.96 12.24
C SER A 403 1.15 -25.90 13.16
N LEU A 404 0.12 -26.70 12.89
CA LEU A 404 -1.12 -26.74 13.67
C LEU A 404 -0.84 -27.14 15.12
N ARG A 405 0.00 -28.15 15.37
CA ARG A 405 0.41 -28.56 16.74
C ARG A 405 1.10 -27.45 17.53
N LYS A 406 1.71 -26.48 16.84
CA LYS A 406 2.39 -25.32 17.45
C LYS A 406 1.51 -24.07 17.53
N ASN A 407 0.25 -24.15 17.06
CA ASN A 407 -0.72 -23.05 16.98
C ASN A 407 -0.16 -21.81 16.26
N LEU A 408 0.59 -22.01 15.17
CA LEU A 408 1.15 -20.91 14.39
C LEU A 408 0.04 -20.16 13.65
N SER A 409 -0.12 -18.88 13.96
CA SER A 409 -1.07 -18.01 13.28
C SER A 409 -0.69 -16.54 13.39
N ILE A 410 -0.99 -15.80 12.33
CA ILE A 410 -0.90 -14.35 12.23
C ILE A 410 -2.19 -13.74 12.76
N GLN A 411 -2.06 -12.82 13.71
CA GLN A 411 -3.19 -12.03 14.19
C GLN A 411 -3.59 -11.02 13.11
N ARG A 412 -4.84 -11.09 12.66
CA ARG A 412 -5.41 -10.20 11.66
C ARG A 412 -6.35 -9.21 12.31
N TYR A 413 -6.59 -8.11 11.62
CA TYR A 413 -7.60 -7.13 11.99
C TYR A 413 -8.40 -6.71 10.75
N ALA A 414 -9.60 -6.18 10.96
CA ALA A 414 -10.46 -5.73 9.88
C ALA A 414 -9.87 -4.47 9.24
N VAL A 415 -9.89 -4.39 7.91
CA VAL A 415 -9.51 -3.19 7.15
C VAL A 415 -10.59 -2.93 6.12
N ILE A 416 -11.17 -1.74 6.15
CA ILE A 416 -12.30 -1.36 5.30
C ILE A 416 -11.93 -0.05 4.60
N PRO A 417 -11.50 -0.09 3.33
CA PRO A 417 -11.29 1.11 2.54
C PRO A 417 -12.62 1.89 2.38
N LEU A 418 -12.57 3.22 2.48
CA LEU A 418 -13.72 4.11 2.26
C LEU A 418 -13.57 4.96 0.99
N SER A 419 -12.32 5.27 0.62
CA SER A 419 -11.93 5.96 -0.60
C SER A 419 -10.49 5.58 -0.97
N THR A 420 -9.91 6.22 -1.98
CA THR A 420 -8.47 6.09 -2.31
C THR A 420 -7.55 6.76 -1.29
N ASN A 421 -8.09 7.52 -0.33
CA ASN A 421 -7.33 8.30 0.64
C ASN A 421 -7.83 8.17 2.08
N SER A 422 -8.76 7.26 2.35
CA SER A 422 -9.25 7.03 3.71
C SER A 422 -9.82 5.62 3.89
N GLY A 423 -9.86 5.19 5.14
CA GLY A 423 -10.55 3.96 5.52
C GLY A 423 -10.55 3.71 7.01
N LEU A 424 -11.17 2.59 7.40
CA LEU A 424 -11.26 2.12 8.77
C LEU A 424 -10.33 0.94 8.99
N ILE A 425 -9.64 0.95 10.13
CA ILE A 425 -8.88 -0.18 10.65
C ILE A 425 -9.54 -0.61 11.95
N GLY A 426 -9.86 -1.90 12.10
CA GLY A 426 -10.39 -2.46 13.33
C GLY A 426 -9.39 -2.29 14.48
N TRP A 427 -9.85 -1.72 15.59
CA TRP A 427 -9.00 -1.54 16.77
C TRP A 427 -8.68 -2.90 17.39
N VAL A 428 -7.40 -3.17 17.62
CA VAL A 428 -6.99 -4.40 18.30
C VAL A 428 -6.94 -4.14 19.82
N PRO A 429 -7.82 -4.78 20.61
CA PRO A 429 -7.85 -4.58 22.05
C PRO A 429 -6.60 -5.17 22.71
N HIS A 430 -6.27 -4.70 23.90
CA HIS A 430 -5.17 -5.21 24.75
C HIS A 430 -3.77 -5.16 24.13
N CYS A 431 -3.57 -4.55 22.97
CA CYS A 431 -2.24 -4.34 22.39
C CYS A 431 -1.62 -3.02 22.84
N ASP A 432 -0.30 -2.96 22.95
CA ASP A 432 0.51 -1.75 23.09
C ASP A 432 1.67 -1.81 22.09
N THR A 433 2.14 -0.67 21.56
CA THR A 433 3.34 -0.65 20.71
C THR A 433 4.59 -0.99 21.52
N LEU A 434 5.59 -1.63 20.91
CA LEU A 434 6.87 -1.89 21.57
C LEU A 434 7.51 -0.59 22.06
N HIS A 435 7.40 0.50 21.28
CA HIS A 435 7.85 1.82 21.69
C HIS A 435 7.20 2.29 23.00
N ALA A 436 5.87 2.20 23.12
CA ALA A 436 5.17 2.59 24.33
C ALA A 436 5.57 1.71 25.53
N LEU A 437 5.64 0.40 25.32
CA LEU A 437 6.04 -0.56 26.34
C LEU A 437 7.46 -0.30 26.90
N ILE A 438 8.42 -0.04 26.03
CA ILE A 438 9.82 0.26 26.40
C ILE A 438 9.90 1.62 27.09
N ARG A 439 9.20 2.64 26.57
CA ARG A 439 9.15 3.98 27.17
C ARG A 439 8.64 3.92 28.61
N ASP A 440 7.49 3.27 28.82
CA ASP A 440 6.86 3.18 30.14
C ASP A 440 7.74 2.37 31.12
N TYR A 441 8.41 1.31 30.63
CA TYR A 441 9.36 0.54 31.42
C TYR A 441 10.58 1.37 31.86
N ARG A 442 11.22 2.06 30.90
CA ARG A 442 12.41 2.88 31.15
C ARG A 442 12.09 4.05 32.09
N GLU A 443 10.96 4.72 31.91
CA GLU A 443 10.50 5.78 32.81
C GLU A 443 10.31 5.28 34.24
N LYS A 444 9.68 4.11 34.41
CA LYS A 444 9.50 3.46 35.72
C LYS A 444 10.84 3.09 36.38
N LYS A 445 11.80 2.63 35.58
CA LYS A 445 13.15 2.25 36.05
C LYS A 445 14.13 3.43 36.10
N LYS A 446 13.69 4.65 35.78
CA LYS A 446 14.52 5.87 35.70
C LYS A 446 15.71 5.74 34.75
N ILE A 447 15.53 4.95 33.69
CA ILE A 447 16.48 4.81 32.58
C ILE A 447 16.10 5.86 31.52
N LEU A 448 17.09 6.55 30.96
CA LEU A 448 16.86 7.51 29.89
C LEU A 448 16.41 6.77 28.61
N LEU A 449 15.33 7.24 27.98
CA LEU A 449 14.75 6.58 26.80
C LEU A 449 15.77 6.42 25.65
N ASN A 450 16.57 7.44 25.41
CA ASN A 450 17.54 7.53 24.32
C ASN A 450 18.99 7.28 24.79
N ILE A 451 19.19 6.44 25.80
CA ILE A 451 20.52 6.20 26.38
C ILE A 451 21.54 5.69 25.35
N GLU A 452 21.15 4.76 24.48
CA GLU A 452 22.03 4.21 23.43
C GLU A 452 22.46 5.30 22.46
N HIS A 453 21.51 6.05 21.91
CA HIS A 453 21.79 7.15 20.99
C HIS A 453 22.68 8.22 21.65
N ARG A 454 22.49 8.50 22.94
CA ARG A 454 23.35 9.45 23.68
C ARG A 454 24.78 8.93 23.84
N ILE A 455 24.96 7.63 24.06
CA ILE A 455 26.29 7.01 24.11
C ILE A 455 26.97 7.12 22.74
N MET A 456 26.24 6.84 21.66
CA MET A 456 26.74 6.99 20.29
C MET A 456 27.20 8.43 20.01
N LEU A 457 26.36 9.43 20.30
CA LEU A 457 26.69 10.84 20.07
C LEU A 457 27.82 11.37 20.97
N ARG A 458 28.02 10.77 22.15
CA ARG A 458 29.16 11.11 23.02
C ARG A 458 30.47 10.61 22.42
N MET A 459 30.46 9.46 21.76
CA MET A 459 31.63 8.90 21.08
C MET A 459 31.88 9.62 19.74
N ALA A 460 30.84 9.84 18.95
CA ALA A 460 30.91 10.53 17.67
C ALA A 460 29.69 11.46 17.48
N PRO A 461 29.86 12.79 17.66
CA PRO A 461 28.77 13.76 17.51
C PRO A 461 28.11 13.75 16.12
N ASP A 462 28.90 13.52 15.07
CA ASP A 462 28.45 13.53 13.67
C ASP A 462 28.19 12.12 13.12
N TYR A 463 27.45 11.29 13.88
CA TYR A 463 27.18 9.88 13.53
C TYR A 463 26.66 9.69 12.08
N ASP A 464 25.78 10.58 11.60
CA ASP A 464 25.16 10.44 10.28
C ASP A 464 26.17 10.50 9.12
N HIS A 465 27.27 11.25 9.29
CA HIS A 465 28.30 11.48 8.26
C HIS A 465 29.46 10.49 8.31
N LEU A 466 29.45 9.55 9.27
CA LEU A 466 30.48 8.52 9.39
C LEU A 466 30.42 7.51 8.24
N THR A 467 31.58 6.95 7.92
CA THR A 467 31.70 5.79 7.03
C THR A 467 31.10 4.54 7.67
N LEU A 468 30.88 3.49 6.88
CA LEU A 468 30.23 2.26 7.38
C LEU A 468 31.00 1.64 8.55
N MET A 469 32.32 1.50 8.45
CA MET A 469 33.12 0.86 9.51
C MET A 469 33.14 1.69 10.80
N GLU A 470 33.22 3.02 10.69
CA GLU A 470 33.14 3.92 11.84
C GLU A 470 31.75 3.85 12.51
N LYS A 471 30.67 3.73 11.71
CA LYS A 471 29.31 3.52 12.25
C LYS A 471 29.20 2.21 13.02
N VAL A 472 29.79 1.13 12.50
CA VAL A 472 29.81 -0.17 13.18
C VAL A 472 30.51 -0.04 14.53
N GLU A 473 31.67 0.60 14.60
CA GLU A 473 32.41 0.78 15.86
C GLU A 473 31.58 1.56 16.90
N VAL A 474 30.98 2.69 16.51
CA VAL A 474 30.14 3.50 17.40
C VAL A 474 28.88 2.75 17.83
N PHE A 475 28.27 1.99 16.92
CA PHE A 475 27.09 1.18 17.19
C PHE A 475 27.40 0.06 18.18
N GLU A 476 28.48 -0.70 17.96
CA GLU A 476 28.94 -1.76 18.85
C GLU A 476 29.31 -1.22 20.23
N HIS A 477 29.97 -0.06 20.29
CA HIS A 477 30.26 0.60 21.56
C HIS A 477 28.99 0.88 22.37
N ALA A 478 27.94 1.43 21.74
CA ALA A 478 26.68 1.69 22.42
C ALA A 478 25.94 0.41 22.82
N VAL A 479 25.99 -0.61 21.98
CA VAL A 479 25.43 -1.94 22.26
C VAL A 479 26.14 -2.56 23.46
N ASN A 480 27.46 -2.62 23.49
CA ASN A 480 28.22 -3.24 24.56
C ASN A 480 28.12 -2.51 25.91
N ASN A 481 27.83 -1.22 25.90
CA ASN A 481 27.62 -0.42 27.11
C ASN A 481 26.17 -0.44 27.65
N THR A 482 25.27 -1.20 27.01
CA THR A 482 23.85 -1.29 27.41
C THR A 482 23.34 -2.72 27.35
N ALA A 483 22.46 -3.12 28.28
CA ALA A 483 22.06 -4.53 28.40
C ALA A 483 21.07 -5.02 27.33
N GLY A 484 20.12 -4.17 26.90
CA GLY A 484 19.08 -4.55 25.94
C GLY A 484 18.10 -5.62 26.46
N ASP A 485 17.87 -5.70 27.76
CA ASP A 485 17.00 -6.69 28.41
C ASP A 485 15.62 -6.14 28.83
N ASP A 486 15.31 -4.91 28.40
CA ASP A 486 14.08 -4.20 28.74
C ASP A 486 12.82 -5.01 28.43
N LEU A 487 12.71 -5.52 27.19
CA LEU A 487 11.54 -6.28 26.74
C LEU A 487 11.44 -7.64 27.46
N ALA A 488 12.57 -8.33 27.66
CA ALA A 488 12.63 -9.60 28.36
C ALA A 488 12.13 -9.46 29.81
N LYS A 489 12.66 -8.46 30.53
CA LYS A 489 12.23 -8.13 31.90
C LYS A 489 10.78 -7.67 31.94
N LEU A 490 10.33 -6.90 30.96
CA LEU A 490 8.95 -6.43 30.89
C LEU A 490 7.96 -7.60 30.72
N LEU A 491 8.27 -8.56 29.85
CA LEU A 491 7.43 -9.72 29.60
C LEU A 491 7.28 -10.56 30.87
N TRP A 492 8.36 -10.70 31.65
CA TRP A 492 8.32 -11.30 32.99
C TRP A 492 7.45 -10.48 33.96
N LEU A 493 7.74 -9.18 34.13
CA LEU A 493 7.05 -8.32 35.11
C LEU A 493 5.56 -8.11 34.83
N LYS A 494 5.12 -8.20 33.57
CA LYS A 494 3.70 -8.09 33.19
C LYS A 494 2.97 -9.43 33.20
N SER A 495 3.65 -10.53 33.49
CA SER A 495 3.02 -11.84 33.59
C SER A 495 2.61 -12.13 35.03
N PRO A 496 1.37 -12.60 35.27
CA PRO A 496 0.87 -12.85 36.63
C PRO A 496 1.56 -14.05 37.29
N SER A 497 2.02 -15.01 36.50
CA SER A 497 2.62 -16.26 36.96
C SER A 497 3.66 -16.79 35.95
N SER A 498 4.49 -17.72 36.39
CA SER A 498 5.61 -18.25 35.60
C SER A 498 5.17 -19.08 34.39
N GLU A 499 4.07 -19.82 34.51
CA GLU A 499 3.50 -20.60 33.41
C GLU A 499 2.89 -19.69 32.34
N VAL A 500 2.17 -18.63 32.75
CA VAL A 500 1.64 -17.64 31.81
C VAL A 500 2.77 -16.89 31.11
N TRP A 501 3.85 -16.56 31.82
CA TRP A 501 5.05 -15.99 31.21
C TRP A 501 5.66 -16.94 30.17
N PHE A 502 5.78 -18.22 30.50
CA PHE A 502 6.35 -19.23 29.61
C PHE A 502 5.53 -19.36 28.32
N ASP A 503 4.20 -19.41 28.43
CA ASP A 503 3.29 -19.48 27.28
C ASP A 503 3.35 -18.19 26.45
N ARG A 504 3.33 -17.01 27.09
CA ARG A 504 3.45 -15.72 26.40
C ARG A 504 4.76 -15.59 25.66
N ARG A 505 5.88 -15.98 26.28
CA ARG A 505 7.20 -15.96 25.64
C ARG A 505 7.25 -16.93 24.45
N THR A 506 6.66 -18.11 24.59
CA THR A 506 6.59 -19.08 23.49
C THR A 506 5.76 -18.55 22.32
N ASN A 507 4.60 -17.94 22.60
CA ASN A 507 3.76 -17.29 21.59
C ASN A 507 4.45 -16.09 20.94
N TYR A 508 5.16 -15.29 21.72
CA TYR A 508 5.98 -14.18 21.25
C TYR A 508 7.03 -14.66 20.24
N THR A 509 7.87 -15.64 20.62
CA THR A 509 8.93 -16.17 19.73
C THR A 509 8.34 -16.74 18.44
N ARG A 510 7.26 -17.53 18.54
CA ARG A 510 6.60 -18.14 17.37
C ARG A 510 5.95 -17.11 16.45
N SER A 511 5.21 -16.15 17.01
CA SER A 511 4.55 -15.10 16.22
C SER A 511 5.56 -14.18 15.53
N LEU A 512 6.67 -13.86 16.19
CA LEU A 512 7.77 -13.09 15.60
C LEU A 512 8.45 -13.87 14.47
N ALA A 513 8.68 -15.17 14.61
CA ALA A 513 9.23 -16.01 13.55
C ALA A 513 8.30 -16.10 12.32
N VAL A 514 6.99 -16.32 12.54
CA VAL A 514 5.98 -16.34 11.47
C VAL A 514 5.99 -15.02 10.71
N MET A 515 5.91 -13.88 11.41
CA MET A 515 5.91 -12.56 10.78
C MET A 515 7.24 -12.19 10.14
N SER A 516 8.36 -12.73 10.61
CA SER A 516 9.67 -12.51 9.98
C SER A 516 9.74 -13.16 8.60
N MET A 517 9.32 -14.43 8.48
CA MET A 517 9.31 -15.12 7.20
C MET A 517 8.27 -14.55 6.24
N VAL A 518 7.04 -14.31 6.73
CA VAL A 518 5.94 -13.77 5.91
C VAL A 518 6.23 -12.33 5.48
N GLY A 519 6.74 -11.50 6.40
CA GLY A 519 7.17 -10.14 6.11
C GLY A 519 8.31 -10.09 5.10
N TYR A 520 9.27 -11.00 5.20
CA TYR A 520 10.33 -11.13 4.20
C TYR A 520 9.78 -11.50 2.81
N ILE A 521 8.87 -12.49 2.68
CA ILE A 521 8.27 -12.82 1.38
C ILE A 521 7.51 -11.63 0.78
N LEU A 522 6.75 -10.89 1.61
CA LEU A 522 6.01 -9.70 1.20
C LEU A 522 6.92 -8.51 0.87
N GLY A 523 8.16 -8.48 1.39
CA GLY A 523 9.05 -7.32 1.27
C GLY A 523 8.67 -6.16 2.19
N LEU A 524 8.21 -6.48 3.39
CA LEU A 524 7.59 -5.55 4.34
C LEU A 524 8.65 -4.75 5.14
N GLY A 525 8.91 -3.49 4.77
CA GLY A 525 9.92 -2.58 5.37
C GLY A 525 9.34 -1.40 6.19
N ASP A 526 10.15 -0.66 6.95
CA ASP A 526 9.74 0.31 7.98
C ASP A 526 9.12 -0.32 9.25
N ARG A 527 9.75 -1.40 9.72
CA ARG A 527 9.39 -2.09 10.97
C ARG A 527 10.02 -1.43 12.20
N HIS A 528 9.83 -0.12 12.38
CA HIS A 528 10.24 0.56 13.62
C HIS A 528 9.36 0.13 14.83
N PRO A 529 9.78 0.38 16.09
CA PRO A 529 9.10 -0.14 17.29
C PRO A 529 7.66 0.38 17.51
N SER A 530 7.23 1.40 16.77
CA SER A 530 5.84 1.90 16.83
C SER A 530 4.91 1.17 15.86
N ASN A 531 5.47 0.50 14.84
CA ASN A 531 4.73 -0.34 13.88
C ASN A 531 4.66 -1.82 14.31
N LEU A 532 5.18 -2.12 15.50
CA LEU A 532 5.12 -3.43 16.14
C LEU A 532 4.38 -3.28 17.47
N MET A 533 3.36 -4.10 17.66
CA MET A 533 2.56 -4.17 18.88
C MET A 533 2.71 -5.54 19.54
N LEU A 534 2.56 -5.57 20.86
CA LEU A 534 2.52 -6.79 21.64
C LEU A 534 1.15 -6.92 22.31
N ASP A 535 0.49 -8.06 22.12
CA ASP A 535 -0.73 -8.38 22.87
C ASP A 535 -0.38 -8.68 24.32
N ARG A 536 -0.93 -7.89 25.24
CA ARG A 536 -0.72 -8.02 26.69
C ARG A 536 -1.24 -9.34 27.25
N LEU A 537 -2.17 -10.01 26.58
CA LEU A 537 -2.77 -11.25 27.05
C LEU A 537 -2.04 -12.47 26.49
N SER A 538 -2.01 -12.63 25.17
CA SER A 538 -1.43 -13.82 24.53
C SER A 538 0.09 -13.79 24.38
N GLY A 539 0.70 -12.59 24.42
CA GLY A 539 2.13 -12.38 24.12
C GLY A 539 2.47 -12.41 22.63
N LYS A 540 1.48 -12.54 21.72
CA LYS A 540 1.74 -12.50 20.29
C LYS A 540 2.16 -11.10 19.83
N ILE A 541 3.09 -11.06 18.87
CA ILE A 541 3.44 -9.84 18.16
C ILE A 541 2.45 -9.58 17.03
N LEU A 542 2.10 -8.31 16.85
CA LEU A 542 1.23 -7.82 15.80
C LEU A 542 1.95 -6.72 15.04
N HIS A 543 2.04 -6.87 13.72
CA HIS A 543 2.56 -5.82 12.85
C HIS A 543 1.39 -4.94 12.40
N ILE A 544 1.62 -3.63 12.36
CA ILE A 544 0.68 -2.65 11.82
C ILE A 544 1.41 -1.76 10.81
N ASP A 545 0.63 -1.00 10.03
CA ASP A 545 1.11 -0.10 8.99
C ASP A 545 1.90 -0.85 7.89
N PHE A 546 1.18 -1.22 6.83
CA PHE A 546 1.71 -1.99 5.72
C PHE A 546 2.01 -1.12 4.49
N GLY A 547 2.20 0.20 4.66
CA GLY A 547 2.45 1.12 3.54
C GLY A 547 3.70 0.77 2.71
N ASP A 548 4.74 0.26 3.37
CA ASP A 548 6.03 -0.10 2.77
C ASP A 548 6.13 -1.62 2.50
N CYS A 549 5.44 -2.11 1.48
CA CYS A 549 5.59 -3.48 0.97
C CYS A 549 6.51 -3.53 -0.27
N PHE A 550 6.92 -4.74 -0.69
CA PHE A 550 7.70 -4.95 -1.92
C PHE A 550 9.04 -4.20 -1.97
N GLU A 551 9.77 -4.20 -0.86
CA GLU A 551 11.12 -3.63 -0.71
C GLU A 551 11.21 -2.13 -1.03
N VAL A 552 10.10 -1.39 -0.96
CA VAL A 552 10.08 0.06 -1.15
C VAL A 552 11.08 0.74 -0.19
N ALA A 553 11.13 0.30 1.07
CA ALA A 553 12.08 0.84 2.05
C ALA A 553 13.57 0.57 1.71
N MET A 554 13.87 -0.52 1.00
CA MET A 554 15.24 -0.87 0.59
C MET A 554 15.74 0.00 -0.57
N THR A 555 14.83 0.52 -1.38
CA THR A 555 15.13 1.32 -2.59
C THR A 555 15.05 2.83 -2.36
N ARG A 556 14.81 3.27 -1.12
CA ARG A 556 14.78 4.69 -0.76
C ARG A 556 16.15 5.34 -0.93
N GLU A 557 16.16 6.58 -1.41
CA GLU A 557 17.39 7.37 -1.58
C GLU A 557 18.05 7.72 -0.24
N LYS A 558 17.23 7.98 0.79
CA LYS A 558 17.69 8.34 2.13
C LYS A 558 17.43 7.17 3.07
N PHE A 559 18.48 6.73 3.76
CA PHE A 559 18.44 5.64 4.73
C PHE A 559 17.77 4.36 4.18
N PRO A 560 18.27 3.77 3.07
CA PRO A 560 17.74 2.53 2.55
C PRO A 560 17.87 1.41 3.58
N GLU A 561 16.78 0.70 3.87
CA GLU A 561 16.82 -0.46 4.77
C GLU A 561 17.63 -1.60 4.13
N LYS A 562 18.51 -2.23 4.92
CA LYS A 562 19.41 -3.33 4.46
C LYS A 562 19.09 -4.68 5.11
N ILE A 563 17.95 -4.77 5.78
CA ILE A 563 17.55 -5.93 6.58
C ILE A 563 16.26 -6.55 6.03
N PRO A 564 16.10 -7.89 6.09
CA PRO A 564 14.89 -8.55 5.62
C PRO A 564 13.70 -8.38 6.57
N PHE A 565 13.98 -8.28 7.87
CA PHE A 565 13.01 -8.06 8.95
C PHE A 565 13.73 -7.55 10.20
N ARG A 566 12.97 -7.03 11.16
CA ARG A 566 13.51 -6.59 12.46
C ARG A 566 13.83 -7.81 13.34
N LEU A 567 15.12 -8.07 13.55
CA LEU A 567 15.60 -9.06 14.53
C LEU A 567 16.74 -8.46 15.35
N THR A 568 16.43 -7.38 16.07
CA THR A 568 17.39 -6.66 16.90
C THR A 568 17.60 -7.36 18.25
N ARG A 569 18.68 -7.01 18.96
CA ARG A 569 19.09 -7.69 20.20
C ARG A 569 18.01 -7.73 21.29
N MET A 570 17.21 -6.67 21.49
CA MET A 570 16.15 -6.68 22.51
C MET A 570 15.01 -7.62 22.16
N LEU A 571 14.71 -7.81 20.87
CA LEU A 571 13.75 -8.81 20.45
C LEU A 571 14.28 -10.23 20.70
N THR A 572 15.56 -10.45 20.40
CA THR A 572 16.27 -11.72 20.60
C THR A 572 16.39 -12.06 22.09
N ASN A 573 16.77 -11.10 22.93
CA ASN A 573 16.93 -11.27 24.38
C ASN A 573 15.60 -11.62 25.09
N ALA A 574 14.46 -11.25 24.50
CA ALA A 574 13.14 -11.60 25.02
C ALA A 574 12.70 -13.04 24.68
N MET A 575 13.46 -13.77 23.85
CA MET A 575 13.22 -15.16 23.51
C MET A 575 13.73 -16.10 24.62
N GLU A 576 13.79 -17.40 24.33
CA GLU A 576 14.44 -18.40 25.18
C GLU A 576 15.95 -18.15 25.35
N VAL A 577 16.51 -18.73 26.42
CA VAL A 577 17.93 -18.56 26.79
C VAL A 577 18.92 -19.11 25.75
N THR A 578 18.47 -20.01 24.88
CA THR A 578 19.26 -20.53 23.75
C THR A 578 19.34 -19.52 22.60
N GLY A 579 18.66 -18.37 22.70
CA GLY A 579 18.60 -17.35 21.67
C GLY A 579 17.84 -17.82 20.43
N LEU A 580 18.43 -17.60 19.26
CA LEU A 580 17.79 -17.87 17.96
C LEU A 580 17.74 -19.36 17.60
N ASP A 581 18.65 -20.17 18.15
CA ASP A 581 18.83 -21.60 17.86
C ASP A 581 17.77 -22.53 18.50
N GLY A 582 16.61 -21.99 18.85
CA GLY A 582 15.51 -22.73 19.46
C GLY A 582 14.20 -22.66 18.65
N ASN A 583 13.14 -22.23 19.34
CA ASN A 583 11.81 -22.07 18.77
C ASN A 583 11.80 -21.13 17.57
N TYR A 584 12.60 -20.06 17.60
CA TYR A 584 12.63 -19.06 16.53
C TYR A 584 13.03 -19.70 15.19
N ARG A 585 14.25 -20.26 15.10
CA ARG A 585 14.76 -20.85 13.85
C ARG A 585 13.92 -22.04 13.38
N ILE A 586 13.51 -22.93 14.29
CA ILE A 586 12.65 -24.07 13.94
C ILE A 586 11.31 -23.58 13.36
N THR A 587 10.72 -22.53 13.94
CA THR A 587 9.47 -21.95 13.42
C THR A 587 9.70 -21.28 12.07
N CYS A 588 10.81 -20.58 11.86
CA CYS A 588 11.18 -20.03 10.55
C CYS A 588 11.26 -21.12 9.47
N HIS A 589 11.89 -22.27 9.77
CA HIS A 589 11.95 -23.39 8.83
C HIS A 589 10.55 -23.90 8.48
N THR A 590 9.73 -24.23 9.49
CA THR A 590 8.37 -24.73 9.27
C THR A 590 7.52 -23.76 8.44
N VAL A 591 7.58 -22.46 8.74
CA VAL A 591 6.81 -21.44 7.99
C VAL A 591 7.32 -21.31 6.56
N MET A 592 8.64 -21.29 6.36
CA MET A 592 9.23 -21.16 5.03
C MET A 592 8.98 -22.41 4.17
N GLU A 593 8.98 -23.60 4.74
CA GLU A 593 8.58 -24.85 4.06
C GLU A 593 7.14 -24.74 3.52
N VAL A 594 6.19 -24.38 4.39
CA VAL A 594 4.77 -24.22 4.00
C VAL A 594 4.59 -23.17 2.90
N LEU A 595 5.27 -22.02 3.01
CA LEU A 595 5.20 -20.94 2.03
C LEU A 595 5.79 -21.36 0.67
N ARG A 596 6.93 -22.07 0.65
CA ARG A 596 7.57 -22.54 -0.59
C ARG A 596 6.79 -23.68 -1.25
N GLU A 597 6.23 -24.60 -0.46
CA GLU A 597 5.36 -25.68 -0.95
C GLU A 597 4.12 -25.10 -1.65
N HIS A 598 3.48 -24.11 -1.03
CA HIS A 598 2.27 -23.47 -1.54
C HIS A 598 2.55 -22.16 -2.28
N ARG A 599 3.75 -22.00 -2.85
CA ARG A 599 4.22 -20.74 -3.46
C ARG A 599 3.25 -20.19 -4.48
N ASP A 600 2.65 -21.05 -5.29
CA ASP A 600 1.80 -20.62 -6.38
C ASP A 600 0.51 -19.97 -5.84
N SER A 601 0.04 -20.35 -4.64
CA SER A 601 -1.16 -19.80 -3.99
C SER A 601 -0.86 -18.42 -3.42
N VAL A 602 0.31 -18.28 -2.80
CA VAL A 602 0.86 -17.00 -2.34
C VAL A 602 1.03 -16.05 -3.53
N MET A 603 1.60 -16.54 -4.63
CA MET A 603 1.75 -15.77 -5.87
C MET A 603 0.41 -15.33 -6.44
N ALA A 604 -0.62 -16.20 -6.48
CA ALA A 604 -1.94 -15.82 -6.99
C ALA A 604 -2.58 -14.68 -6.20
N VAL A 605 -2.41 -14.67 -4.87
CA VAL A 605 -2.85 -13.56 -4.02
C VAL A 605 -2.06 -12.29 -4.35
N LEU A 606 -0.73 -12.38 -4.40
CA LEU A 606 0.17 -11.23 -4.63
C LEU A 606 0.09 -10.64 -6.04
N GLU A 607 -0.11 -11.46 -7.07
CA GLU A 607 -0.36 -11.01 -8.45
C GLU A 607 -1.59 -10.09 -8.51
N ALA A 608 -2.62 -10.37 -7.71
CA ALA A 608 -3.79 -9.48 -7.65
C ALA A 608 -3.47 -8.09 -7.07
N PHE A 609 -2.47 -7.96 -6.20
CA PHE A 609 -2.01 -6.65 -5.70
C PHE A 609 -1.31 -5.87 -6.80
N VAL A 610 -0.44 -6.56 -7.53
CA VAL A 610 0.49 -5.96 -8.49
C VAL A 610 -0.19 -5.61 -9.81
N TYR A 611 -1.25 -6.31 -10.18
CA TYR A 611 -2.03 -5.99 -11.37
C TYR A 611 -3.26 -5.11 -11.10
N ASP A 612 -3.46 -4.61 -9.87
CA ASP A 612 -4.42 -3.54 -9.61
C ASP A 612 -3.79 -2.18 -9.98
N PRO A 613 -4.27 -1.52 -11.05
CA PRO A 613 -3.69 -0.26 -11.53
C PRO A 613 -3.68 0.85 -10.48
N LEU A 614 -4.60 0.79 -9.50
CA LEU A 614 -4.80 1.84 -8.52
C LEU A 614 -3.94 1.68 -7.26
N LEU A 615 -3.25 0.55 -7.09
CA LEU A 615 -2.26 0.32 -6.02
C LEU A 615 -0.82 0.60 -6.49
N ASN A 616 -0.58 0.52 -7.80
CA ASN A 616 0.76 0.58 -8.39
C ASN A 616 1.44 1.96 -8.36
N TRP A 617 0.70 3.06 -8.13
CA TRP A 617 1.27 4.40 -8.18
C TRP A 617 2.35 4.64 -7.11
N ARG A 618 2.20 4.07 -5.90
CA ARG A 618 3.21 4.18 -4.82
C ARG A 618 4.56 3.60 -5.20
N LEU A 619 4.57 2.60 -6.08
CA LEU A 619 5.80 2.00 -6.59
C LEU A 619 6.52 2.94 -7.57
N MET A 620 5.86 3.96 -8.13
CA MET A 620 6.47 4.87 -9.11
C MET A 620 7.18 6.06 -8.47
N ASP A 621 6.69 6.53 -7.32
CA ASP A 621 7.25 7.67 -6.58
C ASP A 621 8.70 7.46 -6.14
N SER A 622 9.18 6.21 -6.13
CA SER A 622 10.58 5.90 -5.85
C SER A 622 11.53 6.36 -6.96
N ASN A 623 11.04 6.64 -8.19
CA ASN A 623 11.87 6.91 -9.37
C ASN A 623 11.79 8.37 -9.86
N THR A 624 10.72 9.11 -9.56
CA THR A 624 10.54 10.51 -10.00
C THR A 624 11.45 11.51 -9.29
N LYS A 625 12.12 11.12 -8.21
CA LYS A 625 13.23 11.90 -7.62
C LYS A 625 14.55 11.78 -8.39
N GLY A 626 14.61 10.92 -9.41
CA GLY A 626 15.82 10.53 -10.13
C GLY A 626 16.35 11.44 -11.24
N THR A 627 15.73 12.59 -11.56
CA THR A 627 16.18 13.39 -12.74
C THR A 627 16.55 14.84 -12.48
N LYS A 628 16.78 15.26 -11.24
CA LYS A 628 17.44 16.56 -10.98
C LYS A 628 18.48 16.43 -9.86
N ARG A 629 19.75 16.31 -10.27
CA ARG A 629 20.92 16.66 -9.44
C ARG A 629 20.75 18.12 -8.98
N SER A 630 20.11 18.32 -7.83
CA SER A 630 20.16 19.60 -7.12
C SER A 630 21.37 19.57 -6.20
N ARG A 631 22.44 20.24 -6.63
CA ARG A 631 23.48 20.73 -5.73
C ARG A 631 22.80 21.68 -4.74
N THR A 632 22.48 21.19 -3.55
CA THR A 632 22.13 22.05 -2.41
C THR A 632 23.08 21.71 -1.28
N ARG A 633 24.01 22.64 -1.06
CA ARG A 633 24.78 22.75 0.18
C ARG A 633 23.80 22.82 1.34
N THR A 634 24.10 22.02 2.35
CA THR A 634 23.63 22.10 3.73
C THR A 634 23.69 23.55 4.20
N ASP A 635 22.67 24.04 4.90
CA ASP A 635 22.90 24.93 6.04
C ASP A 635 21.75 24.88 7.05
N SER A 636 22.17 24.51 8.25
CA SER A 636 21.49 24.52 9.53
C SER A 636 21.42 25.94 10.08
N TYR A 637 20.27 26.29 10.65
CA TYR A 637 20.05 27.57 11.33
C TYR A 637 20.96 27.72 12.56
N THR A 638 21.85 28.71 12.53
CA THR A 638 22.36 29.39 13.74
C THR A 638 22.45 30.88 13.46
N ALA A 639 22.00 31.70 14.41
CA ALA A 639 21.93 33.15 14.30
C ALA A 639 23.30 33.84 14.47
N GLY A 640 23.54 34.95 13.75
CA GLY A 640 24.62 35.91 14.06
C GLY A 640 25.20 36.70 12.88
N GLN A 641 24.77 37.96 12.75
CA GLN A 641 25.48 39.20 12.35
C GLN A 641 26.47 39.31 11.14
N SER A 642 26.22 40.39 10.36
CA SER A 642 27.11 41.36 9.70
C SER A 642 27.86 41.10 8.37
N VAL A 643 27.35 41.82 7.33
CA VAL A 643 27.93 42.76 6.32
C VAL A 643 29.27 42.50 5.55
N GLU A 644 29.21 42.90 4.26
CA GLU A 644 30.26 43.30 3.27
C GLU A 644 30.86 42.18 2.39
N ALA A 645 31.28 42.37 1.13
CA ALA A 645 31.06 43.27 -0.03
C ALA A 645 32.00 42.76 -1.16
N LEU A 646 31.84 43.24 -2.40
CA LEU A 646 32.68 43.10 -3.62
C LEU A 646 32.50 41.81 -4.47
N GLU A 647 31.92 41.87 -5.68
CA GLU A 647 32.36 42.46 -6.99
C GLU A 647 33.17 41.49 -7.87
N GLY A 648 32.76 41.35 -9.14
CA GLY A 648 33.47 40.57 -10.15
C GLY A 648 32.57 40.20 -11.35
N ILE A 649 32.43 41.17 -12.26
CA ILE A 649 31.71 41.13 -13.55
C ILE A 649 32.49 40.30 -14.58
N ASP A 650 31.82 39.50 -15.42
CA ASP A 650 32.10 39.56 -16.88
C ASP A 650 30.88 39.15 -17.73
N LEU A 651 30.71 39.88 -18.83
CA LEU A 651 29.59 39.98 -19.75
C LEU A 651 29.88 39.23 -21.06
N GLY A 652 28.80 38.84 -21.74
CA GLY A 652 28.76 38.65 -23.18
C GLY A 652 28.03 37.36 -23.59
N GLU A 653 27.12 37.33 -24.56
CA GLU A 653 26.45 38.36 -25.34
C GLU A 653 25.25 37.66 -26.01
N THR A 654 24.14 38.37 -26.19
CA THR A 654 22.89 37.90 -26.78
C THR A 654 22.77 38.28 -28.25
N THR A 655 22.26 37.38 -29.09
CA THR A 655 21.50 37.70 -30.32
C THR A 655 20.60 36.50 -30.67
N HIS A 656 19.46 36.55 -31.37
CA HIS A 656 18.31 37.45 -31.46
C HIS A 656 17.25 36.70 -32.34
N LYS A 657 15.96 36.93 -32.08
CA LYS A 657 14.77 36.25 -32.65
C LYS A 657 14.52 36.50 -34.16
N LYS A 658 13.65 35.68 -34.80
CA LYS A 658 12.61 36.16 -35.73
C LYS A 658 11.34 35.27 -35.72
N ALA A 659 10.19 35.90 -35.99
CA ALA A 659 8.82 35.42 -35.84
C ALA A 659 7.97 35.69 -37.11
N GLY A 660 6.88 34.92 -37.30
CA GLY A 660 5.69 35.25 -38.12
C GLY A 660 4.69 34.07 -38.16
N THR A 661 3.50 34.11 -37.52
CA THR A 661 2.13 34.47 -38.02
C THR A 661 1.67 33.75 -39.32
N THR A 662 0.52 33.06 -39.51
CA THR A 662 -0.78 32.84 -38.80
C THR A 662 -1.63 31.69 -39.46
N VAL A 663 -2.06 30.66 -38.70
CA VAL A 663 -3.43 30.01 -38.49
C VAL A 663 -4.34 29.55 -39.68
N PRO A 664 -5.28 28.53 -39.62
CA PRO A 664 -5.63 27.43 -38.64
C PRO A 664 -5.83 25.97 -39.22
N GLU A 665 -6.18 25.03 -38.31
CA GLU A 665 -6.79 23.67 -38.49
C GLU A 665 -5.84 22.53 -38.92
N SER A 666 -5.67 21.39 -38.24
CA SER A 666 -6.61 20.57 -37.46
C SER A 666 -5.88 19.46 -36.67
N ILE A 667 -6.40 19.16 -35.46
CA ILE A 667 -6.52 17.84 -34.81
C ILE A 667 -5.23 17.05 -34.40
N HIS A 668 -5.16 16.80 -33.07
CA HIS A 668 -4.32 15.90 -32.27
C HIS A 668 -2.97 16.41 -31.70
N SER A 669 -2.82 16.15 -30.39
CA SER A 669 -1.67 16.37 -29.48
C SER A 669 -1.52 17.83 -29.00
N PHE A 670 -1.56 18.21 -27.73
CA PHE A 670 -1.10 17.57 -26.49
C PHE A 670 -1.97 18.05 -25.31
N ILE A 671 -2.56 17.10 -24.58
CA ILE A 671 -3.06 17.32 -23.22
C ILE A 671 -2.03 16.75 -22.25
N GLY A 672 -1.81 17.50 -21.18
CA GLY A 672 -0.67 17.43 -20.27
C GLY A 672 -0.40 16.08 -19.61
N ASP A 673 0.90 15.92 -19.40
CA ASP A 673 1.60 14.99 -18.52
C ASP A 673 0.79 14.55 -17.29
N GLY A 674 0.51 13.26 -17.20
CA GLY A 674 -0.29 12.65 -16.13
C GLY A 674 -0.74 11.22 -16.45
N LEU A 675 -0.71 10.81 -17.72
CA LEU A 675 -0.85 9.42 -18.12
C LEU A 675 0.52 8.79 -18.25
N VAL A 676 1.00 8.22 -17.15
CA VAL A 676 2.17 7.34 -17.17
C VAL A 676 1.92 6.21 -18.18
N GLN A 677 2.89 5.95 -19.06
CA GLN A 677 2.78 4.88 -20.05
C GLN A 677 2.47 3.54 -19.35
N PRO A 678 1.35 2.85 -19.68
CA PRO A 678 0.96 1.58 -19.07
C PRO A 678 2.06 0.50 -19.13
N GLU A 679 2.98 0.60 -20.09
CA GLU A 679 4.09 -0.34 -20.29
C GLU A 679 5.16 -0.25 -19.20
N ALA A 680 5.47 0.95 -18.68
CA ALA A 680 6.47 1.14 -17.62
C ALA A 680 5.97 0.63 -16.27
N LEU A 681 4.68 0.86 -15.97
CA LEU A 681 3.96 0.29 -14.83
C LEU A 681 4.03 -1.23 -14.83
N ASN A 682 3.76 -1.84 -15.99
CA ASN A 682 3.75 -3.29 -16.13
C ASN A 682 5.15 -3.90 -15.93
N LYS A 683 6.23 -3.21 -16.36
CA LYS A 683 7.61 -3.69 -16.15
C LYS A 683 8.01 -3.76 -14.67
N LYS A 684 7.69 -2.74 -13.87
CA LYS A 684 8.02 -2.72 -12.43
C LYS A 684 7.16 -3.72 -11.64
N ALA A 685 5.90 -3.84 -12.00
CA ALA A 685 5.00 -4.89 -11.51
C ALA A 685 5.61 -6.29 -11.70
N ILE A 686 6.08 -6.61 -12.91
CA ILE A 686 6.72 -7.89 -13.20
C ILE A 686 8.00 -8.10 -12.36
N GLN A 687 8.81 -7.06 -12.14
CA GLN A 687 10.01 -7.16 -11.29
C GLN A 687 9.67 -7.56 -9.85
N ILE A 688 8.60 -7.01 -9.28
CA ILE A 688 8.16 -7.33 -7.92
C ILE A 688 7.68 -8.79 -7.84
N ILE A 689 6.85 -9.22 -8.79
CA ILE A 689 6.37 -10.61 -8.87
C ILE A 689 7.55 -11.57 -9.00
N ASN A 690 8.51 -11.26 -9.88
CA ASN A 690 9.72 -12.05 -10.04
C ASN A 690 10.52 -12.11 -8.73
N ARG A 691 10.71 -10.97 -8.04
CA ARG A 691 11.42 -10.91 -6.77
C ARG A 691 10.78 -11.78 -5.69
N VAL A 692 9.46 -11.73 -5.54
CA VAL A 692 8.74 -12.59 -4.60
C VAL A 692 8.90 -14.07 -4.98
N ARG A 693 8.82 -14.40 -6.27
CA ARG A 693 9.04 -15.77 -6.75
C ARG A 693 10.45 -16.26 -6.43
N ASP A 694 11.46 -15.41 -6.58
CA ASP A 694 12.85 -15.76 -6.26
C ASP A 694 12.99 -16.09 -4.77
N LYS A 695 12.33 -15.31 -3.89
CA LYS A 695 12.28 -15.59 -2.44
C LYS A 695 11.58 -16.91 -2.13
N LEU A 696 10.45 -17.20 -2.78
CA LEU A 696 9.69 -18.46 -2.62
C LEU A 696 10.38 -19.67 -3.28
N THR A 697 11.45 -19.47 -4.05
CA THR A 697 12.20 -20.56 -4.68
C THR A 697 13.62 -20.72 -4.14
N GLY A 698 14.09 -19.80 -3.28
CA GLY A 698 15.44 -19.82 -2.74
C GLY A 698 16.50 -19.32 -3.72
N ARG A 699 16.13 -18.44 -4.66
CA ARG A 699 17.02 -17.88 -5.71
C ARG A 699 17.26 -16.37 -5.54
N ASP A 700 17.06 -15.86 -4.34
CA ASP A 700 16.99 -14.43 -4.06
C ASP A 700 18.34 -13.78 -3.71
N PHE A 701 19.31 -14.58 -3.24
CA PHE A 701 20.69 -14.14 -2.96
C PHE A 701 21.59 -14.26 -4.18
N SER A 702 21.62 -15.44 -4.79
CA SER A 702 22.27 -15.74 -6.07
C SER A 702 21.21 -16.30 -7.01
N HIS A 703 21.14 -15.77 -8.24
CA HIS A 703 20.15 -16.24 -9.22
C HIS A 703 20.55 -17.60 -9.83
N ASP A 704 21.82 -17.97 -9.70
CA ASP A 704 22.40 -19.19 -10.26
C ASP A 704 22.29 -20.39 -9.32
N GLU A 705 22.14 -20.14 -8.01
CA GLU A 705 22.03 -21.18 -6.98
C GLU A 705 20.60 -21.24 -6.42
N THR A 706 20.14 -22.46 -6.11
CA THR A 706 18.85 -22.67 -5.44
C THR A 706 19.11 -23.12 -4.02
N LEU A 707 18.83 -22.25 -3.04
CA LEU A 707 19.01 -22.51 -1.63
C LEU A 707 17.87 -23.38 -1.08
N ASP A 708 18.21 -24.35 -0.24
CA ASP A 708 17.26 -25.06 0.61
C ASP A 708 16.76 -24.16 1.76
N VAL A 709 15.68 -24.57 2.42
CA VAL A 709 15.03 -23.75 3.45
C VAL A 709 15.98 -23.39 4.60
N PRO A 710 16.68 -24.35 5.24
CA PRO A 710 17.64 -24.04 6.30
C PRO A 710 18.69 -23.01 5.90
N THR A 711 19.34 -23.19 4.74
CA THR A 711 20.41 -22.27 4.29
C THR A 711 19.86 -20.88 4.02
N GLN A 712 18.70 -20.76 3.36
CA GLN A 712 18.06 -19.48 3.11
C GLN A 712 17.71 -18.77 4.43
N VAL A 713 17.10 -19.47 5.39
CA VAL A 713 16.75 -18.90 6.69
C VAL A 713 17.98 -18.45 7.47
N GLU A 714 19.07 -19.21 7.43
CA GLU A 714 20.33 -18.84 8.09
C GLU A 714 20.92 -17.56 7.52
N LEU A 715 20.93 -17.40 6.18
CA LEU A 715 21.39 -16.16 5.55
C LEU A 715 20.50 -14.96 5.90
N LEU A 716 19.19 -15.15 5.98
CA LEU A 716 18.26 -14.09 6.37
C LEU A 716 18.46 -13.65 7.81
N ILE A 717 18.67 -14.60 8.73
CA ILE A 717 18.99 -14.30 10.13
C ILE A 717 20.29 -13.50 10.20
N LYS A 718 21.35 -13.95 9.51
CA LYS A 718 22.63 -13.23 9.44
C LYS A 718 22.48 -11.80 8.91
N GLN A 719 21.68 -11.59 7.87
CA GLN A 719 21.41 -10.26 7.35
C GLN A 719 20.66 -9.37 8.37
N ALA A 720 19.67 -9.94 9.07
CA ALA A 720 18.85 -9.20 10.04
C ALA A 720 19.60 -8.84 11.33
N THR A 721 20.62 -9.63 11.71
CA THR A 721 21.44 -9.41 12.92
C THR A 721 22.77 -8.73 12.66
N SER A 722 23.15 -8.52 11.39
CA SER A 722 24.43 -7.88 11.04
C SER A 722 24.48 -6.43 11.52
N HIS A 723 25.52 -6.09 12.30
CA HIS A 723 25.77 -4.73 12.75
C HIS A 723 26.04 -3.77 11.59
N GLU A 724 26.67 -4.24 10.51
CA GLU A 724 26.85 -3.45 9.28
C GLU A 724 25.51 -3.02 8.69
N ASN A 725 24.51 -3.90 8.68
CA ASN A 725 23.19 -3.58 8.15
C ASN A 725 22.38 -2.72 9.14
N LEU A 726 22.41 -3.06 10.44
CA LEU A 726 21.63 -2.37 11.47
C LEU A 726 22.09 -0.94 11.70
N CYS A 727 23.40 -0.65 11.67
CA CYS A 727 23.92 0.69 11.91
C CYS A 727 23.59 1.70 10.78
N GLN A 728 23.22 1.20 9.59
CA GLN A 728 22.79 2.02 8.45
C GLN A 728 21.31 2.44 8.53
N CYS A 729 20.51 1.78 9.37
CA CYS A 729 19.11 2.17 9.59
C CYS A 729 19.04 3.59 10.16
N TYR A 730 17.99 4.33 9.80
CA TYR A 730 17.75 5.66 10.37
C TYR A 730 17.54 5.57 11.89
N ILE A 731 17.91 6.61 12.63
CA ILE A 731 17.93 6.56 14.10
C ILE A 731 16.57 6.23 14.74
N GLY A 732 15.47 6.74 14.18
CA GLY A 732 14.10 6.47 14.63
C GLY A 732 13.66 5.01 14.44
N TRP A 733 14.37 4.25 13.59
CA TRP A 733 14.19 2.81 13.45
C TRP A 733 14.64 2.07 14.72
N CYS A 734 15.42 2.73 15.59
CA CYS A 734 15.96 2.22 16.85
C CYS A 734 16.74 0.89 16.69
N PRO A 735 17.78 0.82 15.83
CA PRO A 735 18.50 -0.43 15.56
C PRO A 735 19.22 -1.02 16.78
N PHE A 736 19.53 -0.16 17.75
CA PHE A 736 20.21 -0.49 19.01
C PHE A 736 19.26 -1.04 20.09
N TRP A 737 17.94 -1.05 19.86
CA TRP A 737 17.00 -1.71 20.78
C TRP A 737 17.12 -3.21 20.65
#